data_AF-A0A7W8CQW1-F1
#
_entry.id   AF-A0A7W8CQW1-F1
#
_cell.length_a   1.000
_cell.length_b   1.000
_cell.length_c   1.000
_cell.angle_alpha   90.00
_cell.angle_beta   90.00
_cell.angle_gamma   90.00
#
_symmetry.space_group_name_H-M   'P 1'
#
loop_
_entity.id
_entity.type
_entity.pdbx_description
1 polymer ?
#
loop_
_entity_poly.entity_id
_entity_poly.type
_entity_poly.pdbx_seq_one_letter_code
_entity_poly.pdbx_strand_id
1 'polypeptide(L)'
;MSRLYRNVSIAVKIVFILFIMLFFITAKSPEGGLEESGETLILTDSMDKIHLDSEMSILEDISGSLTMEEVSQPILGMQFMPNIEGTLNEGYTESAYWIRFDLQNTTADKKWLLEVASSTLDDVTLYMPAPGGGFEAKESGRSVPVGEREYYHRNLVFNLDMEEGAAGTFYLHVKSGGPMQIPVAIWEEKAFEAETRSTTALIGLGTGIAIVITAYHLFQFMRLRQLSFLYFALLSMSILFAISSLTGLTLAFIWPDMIWWNERSILFFIGLSTIFLLLFTESFLDIRRHLPWLEKVFKGLIAADLIMLLVLLMNLEAIRLILPLMLVASSIAVFIISVICLEKHILYARYYTVGTFLLMFGIAVSFLVMNGYMPFTLRTRHGGYLAVGLGILMAALALNDKAAVKRLEKQELERKAVERQRLAMESLKHANERKDELLAITSHNLRTPLYGMIGIAESLQEMTYGRIPQNANQQLGTIVTSGKKLAHMINDILDFSKLKQNALDVHVEPVKLLDLAETVLTVCRPLLKDKDVSLYHTIPDDLPEVIADPDRVQQVLFNLLDNSIKYTVSGEIVITANQIGKQIQISVRDTGIGIKEEEIPTLFEPFPLKLESDVDGIHGTGIGIGLNISKRLVELQGGWMEVESKAGKGSTFSFTLPIYMKEELAEPQEAEKVEIEELSAAELTQSLSQRRREQKQIRILVVDHIDVNRQMVTYHLMREGFEVTGVSEGKEALKLLGEQPIDLVILEWALADMTGDELCRSIRKEFTLTELPILMMSEEEGMRHKTNAFTAGANDYLVKPCDKEEFLLRVETLANLRSLTQEITNVNYFLERNIKERTMALEITNMNLVTVNDEIQEIEKSRNEMLSTISHELGTPITLIHSYIQAVKESLIDEKNPRYLDMIHNKLLLLERLTEDLTELSKYKSGNMTLRFEEVKLSQWLNRLTTGMESDVTQSGRKFEHSLRGRNPLEDQFILSIDVDRIDQVFSNVLWNAVKHTSSEDGKITISTEVYASGTEGAVLDLEEFEGEVIIKVADTGSGIDQEVLPHIFDRFFKMEKSEHYKGSGLGLAIAKEIILSHKGEIWAESEPGKGSVFYIALPLSF
;
A
#
# COMPACT_ATOMS: atom_id res chain seq x y z
N MET A 1 44.41 2.22 -3.39
CA MET A 1 44.72 1.24 -4.46
C MET A 1 44.60 -0.22 -4.00
N SER A 2 45.40 -0.73 -3.05
CA SER A 2 45.36 -2.15 -2.64
C SER A 2 44.03 -2.61 -2.00
N ARG A 3 43.35 -1.73 -1.25
CA ARG A 3 41.98 -1.98 -0.72
C ARG A 3 40.91 -2.00 -1.82
N LEU A 4 41.03 -1.13 -2.83
CA LEU A 4 40.12 -1.09 -3.99
C LEU A 4 40.22 -2.38 -4.81
N TYR A 5 41.43 -2.93 -4.95
CA TYR A 5 41.72 -4.11 -5.77
C TYR A 5 41.08 -5.41 -5.26
N ARG A 6 40.78 -5.50 -3.96
CA ARG A 6 40.29 -6.74 -3.32
C ARG A 6 38.78 -6.97 -3.52
N ASN A 7 38.01 -5.89 -3.73
CA ASN A 7 36.54 -5.92 -3.83
C ASN A 7 36.01 -5.86 -5.27
N VAL A 8 36.90 -5.80 -6.26
CA VAL A 8 36.54 -5.70 -7.68
C VAL A 8 36.40 -7.11 -8.29
N SER A 9 35.26 -7.35 -8.95
CA SER A 9 34.93 -8.60 -9.65
C SER A 9 36.05 -9.03 -10.62
N ILE A 10 36.27 -10.34 -10.76
CA ILE A 10 37.25 -10.92 -11.70
C ILE A 10 36.98 -10.42 -13.14
N ALA A 11 35.71 -10.29 -13.53
CA ALA A 11 35.33 -9.78 -14.84
C ALA A 11 35.82 -8.34 -15.07
N VAL A 12 35.73 -7.48 -14.06
CA VAL A 12 36.22 -6.10 -14.12
C VAL A 12 37.74 -6.06 -14.27
N LYS A 13 38.46 -6.92 -13.54
CA LYS A 13 39.91 -7.04 -13.65
C LYS A 13 40.32 -7.50 -15.04
N ILE A 14 39.63 -8.48 -15.61
CA ILE A 14 39.89 -8.98 -16.96
C ILE A 14 39.68 -7.88 -17.99
N VAL A 15 38.59 -7.12 -17.93
CA VAL A 15 38.35 -6.03 -18.90
C VAL A 15 39.37 -4.91 -18.74
N PHE A 16 39.75 -4.56 -17.51
CA PHE A 16 40.78 -3.54 -17.28
C PHE A 16 42.17 -4.00 -17.76
N ILE A 17 42.52 -5.27 -17.54
CA ILE A 17 43.77 -5.87 -18.04
C ILE A 17 43.75 -5.96 -19.57
N LEU A 18 42.62 -6.38 -20.18
CA LEU A 18 42.43 -6.39 -21.64
C LEU A 18 42.55 -4.98 -22.21
N PHE A 19 41.99 -3.97 -21.55
CA PHE A 19 42.14 -2.58 -21.94
C PHE A 19 43.60 -2.14 -21.90
N ILE A 20 44.32 -2.42 -20.80
CA ILE A 20 45.75 -2.12 -20.70
C ILE A 20 46.54 -2.88 -21.77
N MET A 21 46.24 -4.16 -22.02
CA MET A 21 46.89 -4.92 -23.09
C MET A 21 46.57 -4.34 -24.47
N LEU A 22 45.32 -4.02 -24.79
CA LEU A 22 44.95 -3.49 -26.11
C LEU A 22 45.45 -2.07 -26.35
N PHE A 23 45.55 -1.25 -25.30
CA PHE A 23 46.02 0.13 -25.41
C PHE A 23 47.56 0.22 -25.37
N PHE A 24 48.24 -0.66 -24.63
CA PHE A 24 49.69 -0.61 -24.41
C PHE A 24 50.50 -1.75 -25.06
N ILE A 25 49.90 -2.87 -25.49
CA ILE A 25 50.59 -4.03 -26.07
C ILE A 25 50.25 -4.20 -27.57
N THR A 26 51.31 -4.10 -28.39
CA THR A 26 51.47 -4.45 -29.83
C THR A 26 50.81 -3.53 -30.87
N ALA A 27 51.47 -3.10 -31.96
CA ALA A 27 52.75 -3.49 -32.57
C ALA A 27 53.70 -2.28 -32.71
N LYS A 28 55.01 -2.54 -32.62
CA LYS A 28 56.04 -1.62 -33.11
C LYS A 28 55.82 -1.53 -34.62
N SER A 29 55.23 -0.43 -35.11
CA SER A 29 55.34 -0.11 -36.53
C SER A 29 56.84 -0.01 -36.85
N PRO A 30 57.31 -0.51 -37.99
CA PRO A 30 58.71 -0.31 -38.37
C PRO A 30 58.89 1.20 -38.52
N GLU A 31 59.61 1.80 -37.57
CA GLU A 31 60.29 3.06 -37.82
C GLU A 31 61.31 2.74 -38.93
N GLY A 32 60.88 2.94 -40.18
CA GLY A 32 61.78 3.02 -41.32
C GLY A 32 62.79 4.11 -41.04
N GLY A 33 64.06 3.78 -41.23
CA GLY A 33 65.18 4.64 -40.88
C GLY A 33 65.08 6.01 -41.54
N LEU A 34 65.50 7.01 -40.78
CA LEU A 34 65.90 8.33 -41.26
C LEU A 34 67.02 8.14 -42.29
N GLU A 35 66.67 8.16 -43.57
CA GLU A 35 67.57 8.53 -44.66
C GLU A 35 66.97 9.74 -45.38
N GLU A 36 67.83 10.70 -45.68
CA GLU A 36 67.51 12.00 -46.29
C GLU A 36 66.67 11.85 -47.57
N SER A 37 65.46 12.42 -47.63
CA SER A 37 64.72 12.52 -48.89
C SER A 37 64.18 13.93 -49.13
N GLY A 38 64.96 14.71 -49.89
CA GLY A 38 64.42 15.66 -50.85
C GLY A 38 64.21 14.98 -52.21
N GLU A 39 63.81 13.71 -52.22
CA GLU A 39 63.66 12.91 -53.44
C GLU A 39 62.21 12.86 -53.89
N THR A 40 62.01 13.02 -55.21
CA THR A 40 60.71 12.89 -55.88
C THR A 40 60.13 11.50 -55.63
N LEU A 41 58.88 11.44 -55.17
CA LEU A 41 58.22 10.18 -54.82
C LEU A 41 57.73 9.47 -56.09
N ILE A 42 58.28 8.28 -56.36
CA ILE A 42 58.03 7.52 -57.60
C ILE A 42 56.89 6.52 -57.39
N LEU A 43 55.77 6.75 -58.09
CA LEU A 43 54.61 5.85 -58.11
C LEU A 43 54.89 4.67 -59.04
N THR A 44 54.88 3.45 -58.49
CA THR A 44 55.20 2.20 -59.22
C THR A 44 54.04 1.20 -59.17
N ASP A 45 54.02 0.22 -60.10
CA ASP A 45 52.95 -0.78 -60.20
C ASP A 45 52.79 -1.68 -58.96
N SER A 46 53.83 -1.83 -58.13
CA SER A 46 53.76 -2.63 -56.89
C SER A 46 53.16 -1.90 -55.69
N MET A 47 52.88 -0.60 -55.81
CA MET A 47 52.36 0.22 -54.71
C MET A 47 50.83 0.31 -54.77
N ASP A 48 50.19 0.07 -53.63
CA ASP A 48 48.73 0.18 -53.46
C ASP A 48 48.34 1.34 -52.52
N LYS A 49 49.19 1.66 -51.54
CA LYS A 49 49.07 2.79 -50.61
C LYS A 49 50.44 3.34 -50.24
N ILE A 50 50.57 4.67 -50.21
CA ILE A 50 51.78 5.38 -49.76
C ILE A 50 51.37 6.44 -48.74
N HIS A 51 52.03 6.45 -47.59
CA HIS A 51 51.87 7.49 -46.58
C HIS A 51 52.80 8.66 -46.90
N LEU A 52 52.23 9.85 -47.12
CA LEU A 52 52.99 11.07 -47.45
C LEU A 52 53.51 11.81 -46.21
N ASP A 53 53.13 11.36 -45.01
CA ASP A 53 53.39 12.07 -43.76
C ASP A 53 54.88 12.43 -43.56
N SER A 54 55.81 11.55 -43.96
CA SER A 54 57.27 11.76 -43.82
C SER A 54 57.97 12.33 -45.07
N GLU A 55 57.30 12.36 -46.22
CA GLU A 55 57.87 12.72 -47.52
C GLU A 55 57.36 14.09 -48.02
N MET A 56 56.77 14.87 -47.11
CA MET A 56 56.20 16.18 -47.39
C MET A 56 56.96 17.31 -46.69
N SER A 57 57.00 18.49 -47.32
CA SER A 57 57.49 19.71 -46.70
C SER A 57 56.32 20.62 -46.33
N ILE A 58 56.41 21.34 -45.21
CA ILE A 58 55.33 22.15 -44.65
C ILE A 58 55.80 23.61 -44.51
N LEU A 59 54.90 24.54 -44.78
CA LEU A 59 55.02 25.96 -44.54
C LEU A 59 53.78 26.46 -43.79
N GLU A 60 53.98 27.06 -42.62
CA GLU A 60 52.90 27.71 -41.86
C GLU A 60 52.66 29.14 -42.36
N ASP A 61 51.43 29.43 -42.77
CA ASP A 61 50.95 30.76 -43.12
C ASP A 61 50.13 31.35 -41.95
N ILE A 62 50.83 32.04 -41.06
CA ILE A 62 50.24 32.72 -39.90
C ILE A 62 49.26 33.82 -40.32
N SER A 63 49.48 34.46 -41.48
CA SER A 63 48.60 35.51 -42.01
C SER A 63 47.35 34.96 -42.71
N GLY A 64 47.41 33.70 -43.18
CA GLY A 64 46.36 33.07 -43.99
C GLY A 64 46.10 33.78 -45.32
N SER A 65 47.06 34.56 -45.82
CA SER A 65 46.92 35.42 -47.00
C SER A 65 47.88 35.09 -48.13
N LEU A 66 48.78 34.11 -47.95
CA LEU A 66 49.71 33.71 -49.00
C LEU A 66 48.94 33.08 -50.17
N THR A 67 49.28 33.51 -51.39
CA THR A 67 48.68 32.98 -52.62
C THR A 67 49.59 31.94 -53.29
N MET A 68 49.02 31.08 -54.13
CA MET A 68 49.77 30.05 -54.85
C MET A 68 50.93 30.63 -55.69
N GLU A 69 50.73 31.82 -56.26
CA GLU A 69 51.75 32.54 -57.04
C GLU A 69 52.94 33.02 -56.20
N GLU A 70 52.74 33.30 -54.91
CA GLU A 70 53.79 33.71 -53.98
C GLU A 70 54.51 32.49 -53.40
N VAL A 71 53.77 31.43 -53.05
CA VAL A 71 54.30 30.20 -52.46
C VAL A 71 55.14 29.40 -53.44
N SER A 72 54.84 29.48 -54.74
CA SER A 72 55.64 28.85 -55.80
C SER A 72 56.92 29.62 -56.17
N GLN A 73 57.14 30.83 -55.64
CA GLN A 73 58.37 31.57 -55.90
C GLN A 73 59.58 30.94 -55.18
N PRO A 74 60.80 30.99 -55.76
CA PRO A 74 61.98 30.36 -55.18
C PRO A 74 62.32 30.82 -53.75
N ILE A 75 61.99 32.06 -53.40
CA ILE A 75 62.31 32.66 -52.09
C ILE A 75 61.47 32.02 -50.97
N LEU A 76 60.16 31.90 -51.17
CA LEU A 76 59.24 31.24 -50.24
C LEU A 76 59.34 29.70 -50.35
N GLY A 77 59.66 29.18 -51.53
CA GLY A 77 59.93 27.76 -51.74
C GLY A 77 61.07 27.19 -50.88
N MET A 78 62.02 28.02 -50.46
CA MET A 78 63.10 27.64 -49.53
C MET A 78 62.68 27.63 -48.05
N GLN A 79 61.52 28.18 -47.70
CA GLN A 79 61.01 28.22 -46.31
C GLN A 79 60.22 26.96 -45.92
N PHE A 80 59.88 26.11 -46.90
CA PHE A 80 59.28 24.81 -46.65
C PHE A 80 60.22 23.92 -45.86
N MET A 81 59.81 23.50 -44.66
CA MET A 81 60.58 22.61 -43.81
C MET A 81 60.12 21.16 -44.01
N PRO A 82 61.04 20.18 -44.12
CA PRO A 82 60.65 18.77 -44.21
C PRO A 82 59.90 18.35 -42.95
N ASN A 83 58.87 17.52 -43.09
CA ASN A 83 58.09 17.04 -41.96
C ASN A 83 58.79 15.86 -41.27
N ILE A 84 59.17 16.04 -40.01
CA ILE A 84 59.95 15.05 -39.24
C ILE A 84 59.08 14.34 -38.19
N GLU A 85 57.90 14.88 -37.86
CA GLU A 85 57.11 14.45 -36.70
C GLU A 85 55.95 13.48 -37.04
N GLY A 86 55.92 12.95 -38.27
CA GLY A 86 54.84 12.07 -38.73
C GLY A 86 53.58 12.87 -39.10
N THR A 87 52.39 12.37 -38.83
CA THR A 87 51.16 13.10 -39.19
C THR A 87 51.07 14.45 -38.48
N LEU A 88 50.90 15.53 -39.24
CA LEU A 88 50.78 16.89 -38.70
C LEU A 88 49.55 17.00 -37.79
N ASN A 89 49.77 17.40 -36.53
CA ASN A 89 48.73 17.64 -35.53
C ASN A 89 49.01 18.90 -34.71
N GLU A 90 48.61 20.05 -35.23
CA GLU A 90 48.79 21.36 -34.55
C GLU A 90 47.60 21.70 -33.63
N GLY A 91 46.63 20.79 -33.49
CA GLY A 91 45.43 21.05 -32.70
C GLY A 91 44.61 22.20 -33.28
N TYR A 92 44.02 23.04 -32.43
CA TYR A 92 43.27 24.21 -32.89
C TYR A 92 44.21 25.38 -33.16
N THR A 93 44.26 25.83 -34.41
CA THR A 93 45.12 26.93 -34.87
C THR A 93 44.34 27.86 -35.81
N GLU A 94 44.73 29.13 -35.88
CA GLU A 94 44.20 30.11 -36.82
C GLU A 94 45.04 30.18 -38.12
N SER A 95 46.26 29.62 -38.09
CA SER A 95 47.17 29.58 -39.23
C SER A 95 46.64 28.68 -40.35
N ALA A 96 46.91 29.04 -41.59
CA ALA A 96 46.77 28.14 -42.73
C ALA A 96 48.09 27.39 -42.96
N TYR A 97 48.02 26.19 -43.55
CA TYR A 97 49.21 25.38 -43.81
C TYR A 97 49.31 25.06 -45.29
N TRP A 98 50.51 25.25 -45.83
CA TRP A 98 50.89 24.84 -47.16
C TRP A 98 51.76 23.59 -47.06
N ILE A 99 51.38 22.54 -47.78
CA ILE A 99 52.12 21.27 -47.84
C ILE A 99 52.59 21.09 -49.27
N ARG A 100 53.89 20.80 -49.46
CA ARG A 100 54.53 20.56 -50.75
C ARG A 100 55.06 19.13 -50.81
N PHE A 101 54.80 18.45 -51.91
CA PHE A 101 55.37 17.13 -52.21
C PHE A 101 55.58 16.96 -53.71
N ASP A 102 56.62 16.21 -54.09
CA ASP A 102 56.99 15.97 -55.49
C ASP A 102 56.62 14.54 -55.88
N LEU A 103 55.92 14.38 -57.01
CA LEU A 103 55.47 13.08 -57.51
C LEU A 103 55.97 12.82 -58.92
N GLN A 104 56.28 11.55 -59.21
CA GLN A 104 56.52 11.04 -60.55
C GLN A 104 55.69 9.77 -60.79
N ASN A 105 54.84 9.79 -61.81
CA ASN A 105 54.07 8.61 -62.21
C ASN A 105 54.87 7.76 -63.21
N THR A 106 55.13 6.50 -62.88
CA THR A 106 55.78 5.54 -63.82
C THR A 106 54.83 4.45 -64.32
N THR A 107 53.54 4.58 -64.02
CA THR A 107 52.51 3.57 -64.31
C THR A 107 51.56 4.04 -65.41
N ALA A 108 51.23 3.15 -66.35
CA ALA A 108 50.35 3.44 -67.50
C ALA A 108 48.86 3.20 -67.19
N ASP A 109 48.56 2.21 -66.34
CA ASP A 109 47.20 1.66 -66.18
C ASP A 109 46.56 1.93 -64.80
N LYS A 110 47.25 2.63 -63.89
CA LYS A 110 46.77 2.94 -62.53
C LYS A 110 46.29 4.38 -62.43
N LYS A 111 45.11 4.56 -61.81
CA LYS A 111 44.63 5.87 -61.36
C LYS A 111 44.99 6.08 -59.89
N TRP A 112 45.54 7.26 -59.60
CA TRP A 112 46.03 7.62 -58.28
C TRP A 112 45.12 8.65 -57.61
N LEU A 113 44.78 8.40 -56.36
CA LEU A 113 43.95 9.25 -55.52
C LEU A 113 44.78 9.79 -54.36
N LEU A 114 44.60 11.07 -54.04
CA LEU A 114 45.13 11.68 -52.83
C LEU A 114 44.02 11.71 -51.76
N GLU A 115 44.22 10.99 -50.66
CA GLU A 115 43.35 11.01 -49.49
C GLU A 115 43.94 11.94 -48.42
N VAL A 116 43.15 12.92 -47.98
CA VAL A 116 43.34 13.61 -46.71
C VAL A 116 42.34 13.01 -45.72
N ALA A 117 42.82 12.11 -44.86
CA ALA A 117 41.99 11.25 -44.00
C ALA A 117 41.46 11.98 -42.74
N SER A 118 41.00 13.22 -42.93
CA SER A 118 40.46 14.10 -41.91
C SER A 118 39.15 14.73 -42.39
N SER A 119 38.06 14.46 -41.68
CA SER A 119 36.73 15.00 -41.97
C SER A 119 36.45 16.32 -41.24
N THR A 120 37.38 16.81 -40.42
CA THR A 120 37.21 18.02 -39.60
C THR A 120 37.73 19.29 -40.25
N LEU A 121 38.46 19.18 -41.35
CA LEU A 121 39.05 20.31 -42.08
C LEU A 121 37.97 21.08 -42.84
N ASP A 122 38.03 22.42 -42.77
CA ASP A 122 36.99 23.27 -43.34
C ASP A 122 37.22 23.55 -44.82
N ASP A 123 38.44 23.92 -45.21
CA ASP A 123 38.84 24.25 -46.58
C ASP A 123 40.20 23.59 -46.92
N VAL A 124 40.20 22.80 -47.99
CA VAL A 124 41.36 22.06 -48.50
C VAL A 124 41.40 22.23 -50.01
N THR A 125 42.42 22.93 -50.50
CA THR A 125 42.64 23.14 -51.94
C THR A 125 43.90 22.41 -52.38
N LEU A 126 43.77 21.51 -53.36
CA LEU A 126 44.89 20.84 -54.02
C LEU A 126 45.27 21.59 -55.30
N TYR A 127 46.52 22.02 -55.41
CA TYR A 127 47.09 22.63 -56.60
C TYR A 127 47.98 21.62 -57.35
N MET A 128 47.62 21.35 -58.60
CA MET A 128 48.24 20.37 -59.48
C MET A 128 48.92 21.06 -60.67
N PRO A 129 50.07 20.57 -61.16
CA PRO A 129 50.76 21.17 -62.31
C PRO A 129 49.94 21.00 -63.60
N ALA A 130 49.64 22.11 -64.29
CA ALA A 130 48.84 22.10 -65.52
C ALA A 130 49.71 21.90 -66.79
N PRO A 131 49.22 21.22 -67.84
CA PRO A 131 49.98 20.94 -69.07
C PRO A 131 50.49 22.19 -69.83
N GLY A 132 49.86 23.35 -69.61
CA GLY A 132 50.22 24.64 -70.23
C GLY A 132 51.16 25.53 -69.41
N GLY A 133 51.64 25.05 -68.25
CA GLY A 133 52.32 25.87 -67.24
C GLY A 133 51.33 26.53 -66.26
N GLY A 134 51.74 26.68 -65.00
CA GLY A 134 50.86 27.10 -63.90
C GLY A 134 50.24 25.91 -63.14
N PHE A 135 49.24 26.19 -62.30
CA PHE A 135 48.60 25.20 -61.44
C PHE A 135 47.06 25.19 -61.61
N GLU A 136 46.47 24.00 -61.65
CA GLU A 136 45.03 23.76 -61.56
C GLU A 136 44.65 23.53 -60.09
N ALA A 137 43.59 24.19 -59.60
CA ALA A 137 43.13 24.10 -58.22
C ALA A 137 41.87 23.24 -58.12
N LYS A 138 41.86 22.27 -57.20
CA LYS A 138 40.70 21.46 -56.84
C LYS A 138 40.34 21.70 -55.37
N GLU A 139 39.12 22.18 -55.11
CA GLU A 139 38.66 22.53 -53.76
C GLU A 139 37.81 21.41 -53.13
N SER A 140 37.98 21.18 -51.83
CA SER A 140 37.19 20.26 -51.02
C SER A 140 37.23 20.69 -49.55
N GLY A 141 36.38 20.13 -48.71
CA GLY A 141 36.34 20.49 -47.27
C GLY A 141 34.91 20.55 -46.73
N ARG A 142 34.75 20.82 -45.43
CA ARG A 142 33.41 20.96 -44.82
C ARG A 142 32.63 22.18 -45.32
N SER A 143 33.31 23.20 -45.85
CA SER A 143 32.69 24.36 -46.48
C SER A 143 32.06 24.02 -47.85
N VAL A 144 32.47 22.91 -48.48
CA VAL A 144 31.97 22.46 -49.78
C VAL A 144 30.92 21.36 -49.60
N PRO A 145 29.70 21.51 -50.15
CA PRO A 145 28.67 20.47 -50.15
C PRO A 145 29.20 19.14 -50.69
N VAL A 146 28.84 18.01 -50.07
CA VAL A 146 29.40 16.70 -50.46
C VAL A 146 29.07 16.33 -51.91
N GLY A 147 27.92 16.75 -52.42
CA GLY A 147 27.51 16.51 -53.80
C GLY A 147 28.30 17.31 -54.85
N GLU A 148 29.01 18.37 -54.45
CA GLU A 148 29.85 19.19 -55.33
C GLU A 148 31.34 18.76 -55.29
N ARG A 149 31.68 17.81 -54.41
CA ARG A 149 33.04 17.27 -54.32
C ARG A 149 33.32 16.32 -55.48
N GLU A 150 34.56 16.35 -55.95
CA GLU A 150 35.05 15.48 -57.04
C GLU A 150 34.85 13.98 -56.75
N TYR A 151 35.01 13.58 -55.49
CA TYR A 151 34.85 12.19 -55.06
C TYR A 151 33.91 12.10 -53.85
N TYR A 152 32.80 11.38 -53.98
CA TYR A 152 31.80 11.22 -52.93
C TYR A 152 32.30 10.24 -51.86
N HIS A 153 32.97 10.77 -50.83
CA HIS A 153 33.50 9.99 -49.73
C HIS A 153 33.51 10.79 -48.42
N ARG A 154 33.58 10.08 -47.27
CA ARG A 154 33.59 10.68 -45.92
C ARG A 154 34.87 11.46 -45.62
N ASN A 155 36.00 11.01 -46.18
CA ASN A 155 37.28 11.69 -46.13
C ASN A 155 37.42 12.54 -47.39
N LEU A 156 38.33 13.51 -47.36
CA LEU A 156 38.59 14.36 -48.51
C LEU A 156 39.49 13.59 -49.48
N VAL A 157 39.04 13.42 -50.72
CA VAL A 157 39.72 12.64 -51.75
C VAL A 157 39.78 13.46 -53.03
N PHE A 158 40.96 13.53 -53.64
CA PHE A 158 41.24 14.24 -54.88
C PHE A 158 41.79 13.28 -55.93
N ASN A 159 41.41 13.47 -57.19
CA ASN A 159 42.00 12.71 -58.29
C ASN A 159 43.29 13.40 -58.77
N LEU A 160 44.40 12.66 -58.88
CA LEU A 160 45.70 13.20 -59.28
C LEU A 160 45.91 13.25 -60.81
N ASP A 161 45.05 12.61 -61.62
CA ASP A 161 45.02 12.71 -63.10
C ASP A 161 46.42 12.80 -63.80
N MET A 162 47.38 11.98 -63.37
CA MET A 162 48.76 12.01 -63.90
C MET A 162 48.95 11.07 -65.09
N GLU A 163 49.49 11.57 -66.21
CA GLU A 163 49.92 10.74 -67.35
C GLU A 163 51.18 9.91 -67.04
N GLU A 164 51.43 8.85 -67.83
CA GLU A 164 52.61 7.99 -67.69
C GLU A 164 53.90 8.79 -67.93
N GLY A 165 54.83 8.74 -66.98
CA GLY A 165 56.10 9.48 -67.03
C GLY A 165 56.00 10.94 -66.57
N ALA A 166 54.81 11.45 -66.23
CA ALA A 166 54.63 12.80 -65.72
C ALA A 166 55.30 12.96 -64.35
N ALA A 167 56.04 14.05 -64.17
CA ALA A 167 56.63 14.45 -62.90
C ALA A 167 56.27 15.91 -62.58
N GLY A 168 55.94 16.21 -61.33
CA GLY A 168 55.60 17.56 -60.94
C GLY A 168 55.45 17.75 -59.43
N THR A 169 55.52 19.02 -59.03
CA THR A 169 55.34 19.46 -57.64
C THR A 169 53.87 19.76 -57.38
N PHE A 170 53.34 19.22 -56.30
CA PHE A 170 51.98 19.43 -55.84
C PHE A 170 51.98 20.26 -54.57
N TYR A 171 50.95 21.10 -54.41
CA TYR A 171 50.75 21.92 -53.22
C TYR A 171 49.37 21.70 -52.66
N LEU A 172 49.27 21.47 -51.36
CA LEU A 172 48.01 21.36 -50.64
C LEU A 172 47.90 22.53 -49.66
N HIS A 173 46.87 23.36 -49.83
CA HIS A 173 46.56 24.44 -48.92
C HIS A 173 45.42 24.01 -48.00
N VAL A 174 45.63 24.11 -46.69
CA VAL A 174 44.69 23.64 -45.67
C VAL A 174 44.38 24.73 -44.67
N LYS A 175 43.09 24.98 -44.46
CA LYS A 175 42.55 25.89 -43.46
C LYS A 175 41.40 25.23 -42.71
N SER A 176 41.39 25.38 -41.39
CA SER A 176 40.40 24.71 -40.54
C SER A 176 40.16 25.49 -39.26
N GLY A 177 38.89 25.74 -38.92
CA GLY A 177 38.44 26.11 -37.58
C GLY A 177 38.27 24.90 -36.65
N GLY A 178 38.30 23.67 -37.19
CA GLY A 178 38.45 22.43 -36.42
C GLY A 178 39.92 22.07 -36.13
N PRO A 179 40.20 20.97 -35.42
CA PRO A 179 41.57 20.50 -35.19
C PRO A 179 42.33 20.29 -36.51
N MET A 180 43.50 20.90 -36.62
CA MET A 180 44.43 20.82 -37.74
C MET A 180 45.19 19.49 -37.69
N GLN A 181 44.53 18.45 -38.19
CA GLN A 181 45.05 17.08 -38.29
C GLN A 181 45.06 16.67 -39.75
N ILE A 182 46.25 16.47 -40.32
CA ILE A 182 46.42 16.27 -41.77
C ILE A 182 47.15 14.95 -42.07
N PRO A 183 46.48 13.80 -41.89
CA PRO A 183 46.96 12.52 -42.40
C PRO A 183 46.78 12.47 -43.92
N VAL A 184 47.89 12.39 -44.67
CA VAL A 184 47.87 12.37 -46.14
C VAL A 184 48.39 11.04 -46.66
N ALA A 185 47.64 10.42 -47.58
CA ALA A 185 48.05 9.20 -48.25
C ALA A 185 47.69 9.22 -49.73
N ILE A 186 48.53 8.61 -50.56
CA ILE A 186 48.24 8.32 -51.96
C ILE A 186 47.80 6.87 -52.08
N TRP A 187 46.76 6.64 -52.87
CA TRP A 187 46.20 5.32 -53.09
C TRP A 187 46.03 5.02 -54.57
N GLU A 188 46.15 3.74 -54.94
CA GLU A 188 45.55 3.24 -56.18
C GLU A 188 44.02 3.19 -56.01
N GLU A 189 43.26 3.62 -57.02
CA GLU A 189 41.79 3.71 -56.97
C GLU A 189 41.12 2.39 -56.53
N LYS A 190 41.54 1.23 -57.06
CA LYS A 190 40.96 -0.06 -56.70
C LYS A 190 41.28 -0.48 -55.26
N ALA A 191 42.53 -0.29 -54.82
CA ALA A 191 42.93 -0.50 -53.44
C ALA A 191 42.15 0.41 -52.47
N PHE A 192 41.97 1.68 -52.81
CA PHE A 192 41.19 2.65 -52.04
C PHE A 192 39.73 2.21 -51.88
N GLU A 193 39.08 1.78 -52.97
CA GLU A 193 37.71 1.27 -52.91
C GLU A 193 37.60 -0.01 -52.06
N ALA A 194 38.57 -0.92 -52.16
CA ALA A 194 38.59 -2.15 -51.37
C ALA A 194 38.71 -1.85 -49.87
N GLU A 195 39.62 -0.96 -49.48
CA GLU A 195 39.79 -0.52 -48.09
C GLU A 195 38.56 0.25 -47.59
N THR A 196 37.99 1.11 -48.43
CA THR A 196 36.78 1.88 -48.12
C THR A 196 35.59 0.95 -47.87
N ARG A 197 35.39 -0.09 -48.69
CA ARG A 197 34.34 -1.10 -48.48
C ARG A 197 34.52 -1.83 -47.14
N SER A 198 35.75 -2.28 -46.85
CA SER A 198 36.07 -2.96 -45.58
C SER A 198 35.82 -2.06 -44.36
N THR A 199 36.32 -0.83 -44.41
CA THR A 199 36.21 0.13 -43.31
C THR A 199 34.78 0.60 -43.09
N THR A 200 34.03 0.84 -44.17
CA THR A 200 32.61 1.22 -44.09
C THR A 200 31.77 0.10 -43.50
N ALA A 201 32.05 -1.17 -43.87
CA ALA A 201 31.39 -2.32 -43.27
C ALA A 201 31.66 -2.44 -41.76
N LEU A 202 32.92 -2.27 -41.33
CA LEU A 202 33.29 -2.31 -39.91
C LEU A 202 32.61 -1.20 -39.10
N ILE A 203 32.57 0.01 -39.65
CA ILE A 203 31.90 1.15 -39.04
C ILE A 203 30.39 0.93 -38.97
N GLY A 204 29.78 0.46 -40.05
CA GLY A 204 28.36 0.11 -40.09
C GLY A 204 27.98 -0.97 -39.06
N LEU A 205 28.85 -1.96 -38.84
CA LEU A 205 28.68 -2.93 -37.78
C LEU A 205 28.73 -2.27 -36.39
N GLY A 206 29.72 -1.40 -36.15
CA GLY A 206 29.87 -0.69 -34.87
C GLY A 206 28.70 0.25 -34.55
N THR A 207 28.23 1.02 -35.54
CA THR A 207 27.07 1.89 -35.39
C THR A 207 25.79 1.07 -35.19
N GLY A 208 25.63 -0.04 -35.90
CA GLY A 208 24.52 -0.98 -35.72
C GLY A 208 24.45 -1.55 -34.29
N ILE A 209 25.59 -2.00 -33.75
CA ILE A 209 25.67 -2.47 -32.35
C ILE A 209 25.24 -1.37 -31.37
N ALA A 210 25.70 -0.13 -31.57
CA ALA A 210 25.33 1.00 -30.72
C ALA A 210 23.83 1.31 -30.78
N ILE A 211 23.21 1.26 -31.98
CA ILE A 211 21.76 1.44 -32.15
C ILE A 211 20.98 0.35 -31.41
N VAL A 212 21.40 -0.92 -31.52
CA VAL A 212 20.77 -2.04 -30.82
C VAL A 212 20.87 -1.86 -29.30
N ILE A 213 22.03 -1.45 -28.78
CA ILE A 213 22.21 -1.15 -27.35
C ILE A 213 21.25 -0.04 -26.91
N THR A 214 21.16 1.05 -27.66
CA THR A 214 20.26 2.18 -27.37
C THR A 214 18.79 1.74 -27.38
N ALA A 215 18.36 0.99 -28.41
CA ALA A 215 16.99 0.48 -28.53
C ALA A 215 16.63 -0.51 -27.40
N TYR A 216 17.56 -1.41 -27.04
CA TYR A 216 17.38 -2.34 -25.92
C TYR A 216 17.13 -1.58 -24.60
N HIS A 217 17.91 -0.53 -24.31
CA HIS A 217 17.73 0.24 -23.08
C HIS A 217 16.45 1.10 -23.10
N LEU A 218 16.04 1.60 -24.28
CA LEU A 218 14.74 2.26 -24.43
C LEU A 218 13.57 1.30 -24.18
N PHE A 219 13.65 0.06 -24.68
CA PHE A 219 12.68 -0.99 -24.37
C PHE A 219 12.66 -1.33 -22.88
N GLN A 220 13.84 -1.43 -22.24
CA GLN A 220 13.92 -1.62 -20.80
C GLN A 220 13.30 -0.46 -20.01
N PHE A 221 13.44 0.77 -20.49
CA PHE A 221 12.73 1.92 -19.92
C PHE A 221 11.22 1.76 -20.03
N MET A 222 10.68 1.41 -21.21
CA MET A 222 9.24 1.20 -21.38
C MET A 222 8.70 0.11 -20.43
N ARG A 223 9.47 -0.97 -20.24
CA ARG A 223 9.11 -2.09 -19.36
C ARG A 223 9.22 -1.76 -17.87
N LEU A 224 10.30 -1.11 -17.45
CA LEU A 224 10.63 -0.90 -16.03
C LEU A 224 10.22 0.48 -15.50
N ARG A 225 9.88 1.44 -16.38
CA ARG A 225 9.55 2.84 -16.08
C ARG A 225 10.61 3.57 -15.23
N GLN A 226 11.88 3.15 -15.33
CA GLN A 226 12.99 3.72 -14.58
C GLN A 226 13.79 4.70 -15.44
N LEU A 227 13.83 5.98 -15.04
CA LEU A 227 14.50 7.06 -15.80
C LEU A 227 15.99 6.81 -16.08
N SER A 228 16.68 6.04 -15.25
CA SER A 228 18.09 5.67 -15.48
C SER A 228 18.32 4.95 -16.82
N PHE A 229 17.36 4.15 -17.28
CA PHE A 229 17.44 3.47 -18.59
C PHE A 229 17.24 4.45 -19.74
N LEU A 230 16.33 5.42 -19.58
CA LEU A 230 16.10 6.47 -20.58
C LEU A 230 17.34 7.37 -20.73
N TYR A 231 17.88 7.88 -19.62
CA TYR A 231 19.06 8.73 -19.65
C TYR A 231 20.29 8.00 -20.20
N PHE A 232 20.44 6.70 -19.93
CA PHE A 232 21.50 5.91 -20.54
C PHE A 232 21.31 5.73 -22.05
N ALA A 233 20.09 5.48 -22.52
CA ALA A 233 19.80 5.38 -23.95
C ALA A 233 20.10 6.71 -24.67
N LEU A 234 19.69 7.84 -24.08
CA LEU A 234 19.97 9.18 -24.61
C LEU A 234 21.48 9.52 -24.59
N LEU A 235 22.19 9.13 -23.53
CA LEU A 235 23.66 9.24 -23.46
C LEU A 235 24.32 8.43 -24.59
N SER A 236 23.98 7.16 -24.73
CA SER A 236 24.50 6.27 -25.78
C SER A 236 24.24 6.84 -27.18
N MET A 237 23.02 7.34 -27.41
CA MET A 237 22.65 7.98 -28.67
C MET A 237 23.46 9.25 -28.94
N SER A 238 23.61 10.13 -27.96
CA SER A 238 24.39 11.36 -28.12
C SER A 238 25.87 11.10 -28.41
N ILE A 239 26.48 10.10 -27.75
CA ILE A 239 27.87 9.69 -28.03
C ILE A 239 27.99 9.09 -29.43
N LEU A 240 27.02 8.26 -29.85
CA LEU A 240 26.98 7.70 -31.19
C LEU A 240 26.97 8.81 -32.26
N PHE A 241 26.15 9.84 -32.10
CA PHE A 241 26.12 10.98 -33.01
C PHE A 241 27.39 11.83 -32.95
N ALA A 242 27.99 12.03 -31.76
CA ALA A 242 29.26 12.73 -31.63
C ALA A 242 30.40 12.02 -32.39
N ILE A 243 30.55 10.70 -32.20
CA ILE A 243 31.56 9.90 -32.89
C ILE A 243 31.27 9.84 -34.40
N SER A 244 30.00 9.69 -34.79
CA SER A 244 29.61 9.65 -36.21
C SER A 244 29.88 10.98 -36.92
N SER A 245 29.68 12.10 -36.22
CA SER A 245 29.99 13.44 -36.75
C SER A 245 31.49 13.67 -36.84
N LEU A 246 32.26 13.28 -35.81
CA LEU A 246 33.72 13.35 -35.82
C LEU A 246 34.37 12.49 -36.92
N THR A 247 33.73 11.40 -37.33
CA THR A 247 34.21 10.50 -38.40
C THR A 247 33.68 10.85 -39.78
N GLY A 248 32.89 11.92 -39.93
CA GLY A 248 32.35 12.40 -41.20
C GLY A 248 31.15 11.60 -41.73
N LEU A 249 30.64 10.61 -40.99
CA LEU A 249 29.51 9.77 -41.42
C LEU A 249 28.20 10.55 -41.50
N THR A 250 27.98 11.46 -40.54
CA THR A 250 26.73 12.24 -40.53
C THR A 250 26.66 13.20 -41.72
N LEU A 251 27.81 13.75 -42.10
CA LEU A 251 27.95 14.58 -43.28
C LEU A 251 27.71 13.77 -44.56
N ALA A 252 28.28 12.56 -44.66
CA ALA A 252 28.05 11.71 -45.83
C ALA A 252 26.58 11.26 -45.95
N PHE A 253 25.93 10.83 -44.87
CA PHE A 253 24.67 10.08 -44.98
C PHE A 253 23.42 10.74 -44.38
N ILE A 254 23.54 11.70 -43.45
CA ILE A 254 22.38 12.21 -42.70
C ILE A 254 22.00 13.63 -43.14
N TRP A 255 22.97 14.53 -43.27
CA TRP A 255 22.73 15.94 -43.65
C TRP A 255 23.80 16.49 -44.61
N PRO A 256 23.95 15.92 -45.82
CA PRO A 256 25.02 16.28 -46.75
C PRO A 256 25.03 17.74 -47.20
N ASP A 257 23.86 18.39 -47.22
CA ASP A 257 23.72 19.75 -47.76
C ASP A 257 23.67 20.84 -46.68
N MET A 258 23.68 20.48 -45.39
CA MET A 258 23.57 21.45 -44.28
C MET A 258 24.93 21.82 -43.68
N ILE A 259 25.70 22.64 -44.41
CA ILE A 259 27.04 23.11 -44.00
C ILE A 259 27.03 23.74 -42.60
N TRP A 260 26.10 24.68 -42.35
CA TRP A 260 26.00 25.41 -41.07
C TRP A 260 25.82 24.47 -39.86
N TRP A 261 25.00 23.43 -40.02
CA TRP A 261 24.75 22.45 -38.96
C TRP A 261 25.93 21.50 -38.82
N ASN A 262 26.53 21.08 -39.94
CA ASN A 262 27.66 20.19 -39.94
C ASN A 262 28.81 20.74 -39.08
N GLU A 263 29.15 22.02 -39.25
CA GLU A 263 30.15 22.75 -38.44
C GLU A 263 29.93 22.61 -36.93
N ARG A 264 28.67 22.75 -36.47
CA ARG A 264 28.27 22.79 -35.05
C ARG A 264 27.95 21.42 -34.46
N SER A 265 27.59 20.44 -35.29
CA SER A 265 27.02 19.16 -34.85
C SER A 265 27.95 18.39 -33.90
N ILE A 266 29.27 18.39 -34.15
CA ILE A 266 30.27 17.73 -33.29
C ILE A 266 30.18 18.26 -31.86
N LEU A 267 30.29 19.58 -31.68
CA LEU A 267 30.23 20.20 -30.36
C LEU A 267 28.84 20.09 -29.73
N PHE A 268 27.78 20.19 -30.53
CA PHE A 268 26.40 20.03 -30.04
C PHE A 268 26.19 18.65 -29.40
N PHE A 269 26.58 17.56 -30.08
CA PHE A 269 26.42 16.22 -29.54
C PHE A 269 27.38 15.92 -28.38
N ILE A 270 28.57 16.54 -28.35
CA ILE A 270 29.46 16.52 -27.18
C ILE A 270 28.77 17.15 -25.98
N GLY A 271 28.23 18.38 -26.10
CA GLY A 271 27.52 19.05 -24.99
C GLY A 271 26.28 18.29 -24.54
N LEU A 272 25.52 17.74 -25.49
CA LEU A 272 24.36 16.90 -25.20
C LEU A 272 24.75 15.63 -24.42
N SER A 273 25.89 15.02 -24.77
CA SER A 273 26.41 13.85 -24.05
C SER A 273 26.83 14.19 -22.62
N THR A 274 27.37 15.39 -22.37
CA THR A 274 27.70 15.87 -21.01
C THR A 274 26.45 15.94 -20.13
N ILE A 275 25.37 16.54 -20.66
CA ILE A 275 24.10 16.65 -19.94
C ILE A 275 23.53 15.28 -19.59
N PHE A 276 23.48 14.37 -20.57
CA PHE A 276 22.96 13.03 -20.30
C PHE A 276 23.87 12.19 -19.41
N LEU A 277 25.19 12.42 -19.41
CA LEU A 277 26.10 11.78 -18.46
C LEU A 277 25.81 12.22 -17.02
N LEU A 278 25.56 13.52 -16.80
CA LEU A 278 25.19 14.06 -15.49
C LEU A 278 23.82 13.54 -15.03
N LEU A 279 22.79 13.62 -15.87
CA LEU A 279 21.44 13.11 -15.57
C LEU A 279 21.43 11.60 -15.31
N PHE A 280 22.17 10.84 -16.11
CA PHE A 280 22.33 9.40 -15.91
C PHE A 280 23.00 9.12 -14.57
N THR A 281 24.10 9.80 -14.24
CA THR A 281 24.80 9.63 -12.96
C THR A 281 23.89 9.93 -11.77
N GLU A 282 23.16 11.06 -11.81
CA GLU A 282 22.24 11.46 -10.74
C GLU A 282 21.18 10.38 -10.48
N SER A 283 20.54 9.90 -11.55
CA SER A 283 19.49 8.88 -11.48
C SER A 283 20.01 7.47 -11.20
N PHE A 284 21.21 7.12 -11.67
CA PHE A 284 21.80 5.80 -11.49
C PHE A 284 22.32 5.61 -10.07
N LEU A 285 23.05 6.59 -9.52
CA LEU A 285 23.58 6.51 -8.16
C LEU A 285 22.57 6.93 -7.08
N ASP A 286 21.35 7.33 -7.47
CA ASP A 286 20.32 7.86 -6.56
C ASP A 286 20.90 8.95 -5.64
N ILE A 287 21.58 9.94 -6.24
CA ILE A 287 22.36 10.98 -5.53
C ILE A 287 21.51 11.67 -4.46
N ARG A 288 20.23 11.95 -4.73
CA ARG A 288 19.33 12.59 -3.75
C ARG A 288 19.21 11.82 -2.44
N ARG A 289 19.26 10.49 -2.50
CA ARG A 289 19.13 9.61 -1.33
C ARG A 289 20.45 9.48 -0.56
N HIS A 290 21.58 9.41 -1.26
CA HIS A 290 22.87 9.09 -0.64
C HIS A 290 23.79 10.30 -0.40
N LEU A 291 23.61 11.38 -1.17
CA LEU A 291 24.47 12.58 -1.24
C LEU A 291 23.65 13.85 -1.59
N PRO A 292 22.66 14.26 -0.76
CA PRO A 292 21.70 15.32 -1.12
C PRO A 292 22.34 16.71 -1.37
N TRP A 293 23.49 17.00 -0.77
CA TRP A 293 24.20 18.27 -1.00
C TRP A 293 24.74 18.41 -2.43
N LEU A 294 25.02 17.29 -3.11
CA LEU A 294 25.52 17.27 -4.50
C LEU A 294 24.42 17.49 -5.54
N GLU A 295 23.15 17.34 -5.17
CA GLU A 295 22.02 17.51 -6.10
C GLU A 295 22.00 18.93 -6.71
N LYS A 296 22.23 19.95 -5.88
CA LYS A 296 22.27 21.35 -6.34
C LYS A 296 23.44 21.60 -7.30
N VAL A 297 24.58 20.95 -7.07
CA VAL A 297 25.75 21.05 -7.94
C VAL A 297 25.45 20.43 -9.31
N PHE A 298 24.82 19.25 -9.36
CA PHE A 298 24.42 18.61 -10.63
C PHE A 298 23.45 19.46 -11.43
N LYS A 299 22.41 20.00 -10.78
CA LYS A 299 21.46 20.90 -11.44
C LYS A 299 22.14 22.16 -11.97
N GLY A 300 23.10 22.72 -11.22
CA GLY A 300 23.91 23.86 -11.65
C GLY A 300 24.78 23.54 -12.88
N LEU A 301 25.46 22.39 -12.88
CA LEU A 301 26.27 21.93 -14.02
C LEU A 301 25.41 21.69 -15.26
N ILE A 302 24.26 21.01 -15.12
CA ILE A 302 23.32 20.76 -16.21
C ILE A 302 22.79 22.08 -16.79
N ALA A 303 22.44 23.05 -15.94
CA ALA A 303 21.99 24.36 -16.40
C ALA A 303 23.11 25.12 -17.13
N ALA A 304 24.35 25.04 -16.65
CA ALA A 304 25.50 25.64 -17.32
C ALA A 304 25.75 25.01 -18.70
N ASP A 305 25.73 23.68 -18.81
CA ASP A 305 25.87 22.97 -20.09
C ASP A 305 24.74 23.34 -21.07
N LEU A 306 23.50 23.49 -20.57
CA LEU A 306 22.36 23.90 -21.40
C LEU A 306 22.54 25.33 -21.94
N ILE A 307 23.06 26.25 -21.11
CA ILE A 307 23.40 27.61 -21.55
C ILE A 307 24.49 27.55 -22.61
N MET A 308 25.54 26.74 -22.43
CA MET A 308 26.61 26.60 -23.43
C MET A 308 26.09 26.03 -24.75
N LEU A 309 25.14 25.09 -24.73
CA LEU A 309 24.48 24.62 -25.96
C LEU A 309 23.69 25.72 -26.67
N LEU A 310 23.06 26.64 -25.93
CA LEU A 310 22.37 27.79 -26.53
C LEU A 310 23.36 28.80 -27.13
N VAL A 311 24.45 29.09 -26.43
CA VAL A 311 25.49 30.00 -26.94
C VAL A 311 26.15 29.39 -28.19
N LEU A 312 26.24 28.06 -28.31
CA LEU A 312 26.86 27.37 -29.47
C LEU A 312 26.15 27.71 -30.78
N LEU A 313 24.84 27.92 -30.71
CA LEU A 313 24.03 28.32 -31.86
C LEU A 313 24.35 29.75 -32.32
N MET A 314 24.84 30.60 -31.41
CA MET A 314 25.14 32.02 -31.67
C MET A 314 26.63 32.27 -31.98
N ASN A 315 27.54 31.65 -31.23
CA ASN A 315 28.98 31.90 -31.32
C ASN A 315 29.78 30.59 -31.16
N LEU A 316 30.25 30.06 -32.28
CA LEU A 316 31.03 28.82 -32.34
C LEU A 316 32.44 28.98 -31.75
N GLU A 317 33.08 30.12 -31.99
CA GLU A 317 34.46 30.41 -31.58
C GLU A 317 34.60 30.45 -30.07
N ALA A 318 33.69 31.13 -29.38
CA ALA A 318 33.71 31.26 -27.92
C ALA A 318 33.59 29.91 -27.19
N ILE A 319 32.97 28.90 -27.81
CA ILE A 319 32.61 27.64 -27.16
C ILE A 319 33.54 26.49 -27.53
N ARG A 320 34.28 26.63 -28.63
CA ARG A 320 35.20 25.61 -29.15
C ARG A 320 36.10 25.01 -28.06
N LEU A 321 36.60 25.84 -27.14
CA LEU A 321 37.43 25.40 -26.01
C LEU A 321 36.61 25.10 -24.73
N ILE A 322 35.56 25.86 -24.45
CA ILE A 322 34.82 25.80 -23.18
C ILE A 322 34.05 24.47 -23.04
N LEU A 323 33.36 24.03 -24.09
CA LEU A 323 32.47 22.87 -24.01
C LEU A 323 33.22 21.54 -23.82
N PRO A 324 34.32 21.25 -24.55
CA PRO A 324 35.14 20.07 -24.26
C PRO A 324 35.76 20.12 -22.86
N LEU A 325 36.16 21.30 -22.37
CA LEU A 325 36.69 21.45 -21.01
C LEU A 325 35.61 21.16 -19.95
N MET A 326 34.37 21.60 -20.18
CA MET A 326 33.23 21.24 -19.33
C MET A 326 32.97 19.74 -19.33
N LEU A 327 33.05 19.06 -20.50
CA LEU A 327 32.93 17.60 -20.56
C LEU A 327 34.02 16.91 -19.71
N VAL A 328 35.28 17.34 -19.84
CA VAL A 328 36.39 16.82 -19.03
C VAL A 328 36.11 17.03 -17.54
N ALA A 329 35.74 18.26 -17.13
CA ALA A 329 35.44 18.59 -15.74
C ALA A 329 34.26 17.77 -15.17
N SER A 330 33.17 17.65 -15.94
CA SER A 330 32.00 16.84 -15.58
C SER A 330 32.35 15.34 -15.48
N SER A 331 33.19 14.82 -16.38
CA SER A 331 33.64 13.42 -16.32
C SER A 331 34.49 13.14 -15.07
N ILE A 332 35.35 14.07 -14.67
CA ILE A 332 36.13 14.00 -13.42
C ILE A 332 35.20 14.03 -12.20
N ALA A 333 34.23 14.94 -12.17
CA ALA A 333 33.26 15.03 -11.08
C ALA A 333 32.45 13.74 -10.93
N VAL A 334 31.94 13.20 -12.04
CA VAL A 334 31.22 11.92 -12.07
C VAL A 334 32.10 10.75 -11.60
N PHE A 335 33.37 10.71 -12.01
CA PHE A 335 34.30 9.70 -11.55
C PHE A 335 34.53 9.77 -10.03
N ILE A 336 34.82 10.97 -9.48
CA ILE A 336 35.01 11.16 -8.04
C ILE A 336 33.78 10.70 -7.25
N ILE A 337 32.57 11.05 -7.71
CA ILE A 337 31.33 10.66 -7.04
C ILE A 337 31.10 9.15 -7.12
N SER A 338 31.40 8.54 -8.26
CA SER A 338 31.32 7.08 -8.40
C SER A 338 32.27 6.36 -7.43
N VAL A 339 33.44 6.92 -7.13
CA VAL A 339 34.38 6.40 -6.13
C VAL A 339 33.82 6.57 -4.71
N ILE A 340 33.29 7.75 -4.38
CA ILE A 340 32.64 8.00 -3.08
C ILE A 340 31.49 7.01 -2.83
N CYS A 341 30.67 6.74 -3.84
CA CYS A 341 29.58 5.76 -3.77
C CYS A 341 30.08 4.31 -3.58
N LEU A 342 31.21 3.97 -4.19
CA LEU A 342 31.85 2.67 -4.00
C LEU A 342 32.37 2.51 -2.56
N GLU A 343 32.95 3.56 -1.97
CA GLU A 343 33.37 3.58 -0.56
C GLU A 343 32.20 3.46 0.41
N LYS A 344 31.02 3.98 0.05
CA LYS A 344 29.76 3.80 0.80
C LYS A 344 29.11 2.42 0.62
N HIS A 345 29.79 1.46 -0.01
CA HIS A 345 29.32 0.08 -0.22
C HIS A 345 28.01 -0.05 -1.03
N ILE A 346 27.75 0.87 -1.96
CA ILE A 346 26.63 0.74 -2.89
C ILE A 346 26.94 -0.38 -3.91
N LEU A 347 26.22 -1.50 -3.81
CA LEU A 347 26.51 -2.76 -4.52
C LEU A 347 26.66 -2.60 -6.04
N TYR A 348 25.83 -1.76 -6.67
CA TYR A 348 25.81 -1.56 -8.12
C TYR A 348 26.80 -0.48 -8.62
N ALA A 349 27.54 0.21 -7.74
CA ALA A 349 28.51 1.23 -8.14
C ALA A 349 29.79 0.63 -8.77
N ARG A 350 30.12 -0.64 -8.50
CA ARG A 350 31.38 -1.30 -8.89
C ARG A 350 31.72 -1.22 -10.40
N TYR A 351 30.78 -1.60 -11.26
CA TYR A 351 30.97 -1.58 -12.71
C TYR A 351 30.90 -0.14 -13.22
N TYR A 352 30.07 0.68 -12.59
CA TYR A 352 29.92 2.08 -12.94
C TYR A 352 31.23 2.87 -12.75
N THR A 353 31.93 2.69 -11.63
CA THR A 353 33.21 3.37 -11.36
C THR A 353 34.29 3.04 -12.39
N VAL A 354 34.34 1.79 -12.88
CA VAL A 354 35.27 1.41 -13.94
C VAL A 354 34.84 1.98 -15.29
N GLY A 355 33.54 1.98 -15.55
CA GLY A 355 32.98 2.61 -16.75
C GLY A 355 33.29 4.11 -16.83
N THR A 356 33.09 4.84 -15.73
CA THR A 356 33.37 6.28 -15.66
C THR A 356 34.85 6.59 -15.74
N PHE A 357 35.73 5.74 -15.20
CA PHE A 357 37.18 5.85 -15.43
C PHE A 357 37.55 5.71 -16.90
N LEU A 358 37.04 4.67 -17.58
CA LEU A 358 37.33 4.42 -19.00
C LEU A 358 36.78 5.53 -19.89
N LEU A 359 35.58 6.04 -19.60
CA LEU A 359 35.01 7.21 -20.28
C LEU A 359 35.88 8.45 -20.07
N MET A 360 36.23 8.77 -18.83
CA MET A 360 37.10 9.91 -18.48
C MET A 360 38.47 9.80 -19.19
N PHE A 361 39.07 8.60 -19.20
CA PHE A 361 40.34 8.35 -19.87
C PHE A 361 40.22 8.54 -21.39
N GLY A 362 39.19 7.99 -22.02
CA GLY A 362 38.94 8.15 -23.45
C GLY A 362 38.73 9.61 -23.83
N ILE A 363 37.90 10.34 -23.06
CA ILE A 363 37.67 11.78 -23.23
C ILE A 363 38.97 12.57 -23.07
N ALA A 364 39.80 12.25 -22.06
CA ALA A 364 41.08 12.93 -21.84
C ALA A 364 42.06 12.70 -23.00
N VAL A 365 42.18 11.47 -23.50
CA VAL A 365 43.02 11.16 -24.68
C VAL A 365 42.52 11.92 -25.90
N SER A 366 41.22 11.89 -26.18
CA SER A 366 40.63 12.63 -27.31
C SER A 366 40.85 14.14 -27.18
N PHE A 367 40.72 14.70 -25.98
CA PHE A 367 40.99 16.12 -25.73
C PHE A 367 42.45 16.48 -25.98
N LEU A 368 43.40 15.68 -25.49
CA LEU A 368 44.83 15.93 -25.71
C LEU A 368 45.22 15.82 -27.19
N VAL A 369 44.66 14.84 -27.92
CA VAL A 369 44.89 14.69 -29.36
C VAL A 369 44.29 15.85 -30.15
N MET A 370 43.05 16.25 -29.87
CA MET A 370 42.37 17.36 -30.57
C MET A 370 43.02 18.72 -30.33
N ASN A 371 43.77 18.90 -29.25
CA ASN A 371 44.49 20.14 -28.94
C ASN A 371 45.99 20.07 -29.27
N GLY A 372 46.45 19.06 -30.01
CA GLY A 372 47.84 18.95 -30.46
C GLY A 372 48.85 18.47 -29.40
N TYR A 373 48.47 18.30 -28.13
CA TYR A 373 49.39 17.84 -27.06
C TYR A 373 49.84 16.38 -27.18
N MET A 374 49.16 15.59 -28.01
CA MET A 374 49.48 14.18 -28.25
C MET A 374 49.41 13.89 -29.76
N PRO A 375 50.33 13.10 -30.32
CA PRO A 375 50.35 12.85 -31.76
C PRO A 375 49.08 12.14 -32.24
N PHE A 376 48.58 12.56 -33.40
CA PHE A 376 47.45 11.93 -34.08
C PHE A 376 47.92 10.64 -34.75
N THR A 377 47.67 9.50 -34.11
CA THR A 377 48.07 8.18 -34.61
C THR A 377 46.88 7.24 -34.59
N LEU A 378 46.94 6.15 -35.37
CA LEU A 378 45.95 5.07 -35.32
C LEU A 378 45.73 4.56 -33.88
N ARG A 379 46.79 4.49 -33.08
CA ARG A 379 46.75 4.03 -31.68
C ARG A 379 45.99 4.99 -30.78
N THR A 380 46.32 6.28 -30.81
CA THR A 380 45.66 7.28 -29.95
C THR A 380 44.19 7.44 -30.33
N ARG A 381 43.86 7.34 -31.64
CA ARG A 381 42.49 7.37 -32.16
C ARG A 381 41.67 6.14 -31.76
N HIS A 382 42.10 4.94 -32.14
CA HIS A 382 41.34 3.72 -31.85
C HIS A 382 41.29 3.39 -30.35
N GLY A 383 42.39 3.67 -29.63
CA GLY A 383 42.45 3.49 -28.18
C GLY A 383 41.44 4.37 -27.43
N GLY A 384 41.25 5.63 -27.86
CA GLY A 384 40.23 6.52 -27.32
C GLY A 384 38.81 5.99 -27.54
N TYR A 385 38.47 5.57 -28.76
CA TYR A 385 37.15 5.00 -29.07
C TYR A 385 36.89 3.68 -28.31
N LEU A 386 37.90 2.85 -28.17
CA LEU A 386 37.81 1.59 -27.42
C LEU A 386 37.58 1.85 -25.92
N ALA A 387 38.25 2.85 -25.34
CA ALA A 387 38.01 3.27 -23.95
C ALA A 387 36.55 3.73 -23.74
N VAL A 388 36.04 4.58 -24.64
CA VAL A 388 34.64 5.05 -24.58
C VAL A 388 33.65 3.88 -24.73
N GLY A 389 33.87 2.99 -25.70
CA GLY A 389 33.00 1.81 -25.93
C GLY A 389 32.97 0.85 -24.74
N LEU A 390 34.13 0.53 -24.15
CA LEU A 390 34.21 -0.29 -22.93
C LEU A 390 33.57 0.43 -21.72
N GLY A 391 33.69 1.76 -21.67
CA GLY A 391 33.05 2.59 -20.66
C GLY A 391 31.51 2.49 -20.70
N ILE A 392 30.92 2.60 -21.90
CA ILE A 392 29.48 2.43 -22.14
C ILE A 392 29.04 1.00 -21.77
N LEU A 393 29.82 -0.02 -22.17
CA LEU A 393 29.53 -1.42 -21.83
C LEU A 393 29.50 -1.64 -20.31
N MET A 394 30.46 -1.07 -19.58
CA MET A 394 30.52 -1.16 -18.12
C MET A 394 29.34 -0.46 -17.44
N ALA A 395 28.95 0.71 -17.93
CA ALA A 395 27.75 1.40 -17.46
C ALA A 395 26.47 0.59 -17.72
N ALA A 396 26.34 -0.06 -18.89
CA ALA A 396 25.21 -0.96 -19.18
C ALA A 396 25.16 -2.17 -18.24
N LEU A 397 26.31 -2.78 -17.92
CA LEU A 397 26.39 -3.86 -16.93
C LEU A 397 25.98 -3.37 -15.53
N ALA A 398 26.35 -2.15 -15.16
CA ALA A 398 25.97 -1.54 -13.89
C ALA A 398 24.44 -1.35 -13.76
N LEU A 399 23.75 -0.99 -14.86
CA LEU A 399 22.27 -0.92 -14.91
C LEU A 399 21.61 -2.27 -14.63
N ASN A 400 22.14 -3.36 -15.19
CA ASN A 400 21.63 -4.70 -14.93
C ASN A 400 21.81 -5.10 -13.45
N ASP A 401 22.94 -4.77 -12.85
CA ASP A 401 23.19 -4.97 -11.40
C ASP A 401 22.18 -4.17 -10.55
N LYS A 402 21.96 -2.89 -10.86
CA LYS A 402 20.97 -2.05 -10.16
C LYS A 402 19.56 -2.63 -10.25
N ALA A 403 19.17 -3.10 -11.44
CA ALA A 403 17.90 -3.77 -11.65
C ALA A 403 17.77 -5.09 -10.86
N ALA A 404 18.85 -5.87 -10.77
CA ALA A 404 18.87 -7.10 -9.98
C ALA A 404 18.70 -6.83 -8.48
N VAL A 405 19.41 -5.83 -7.93
CA VAL A 405 19.29 -5.44 -6.51
C VAL A 405 17.86 -4.99 -6.19
N LYS A 406 17.26 -4.11 -7.02
CA LYS A 406 15.87 -3.68 -6.81
C LYS A 406 14.86 -4.84 -6.87
N ARG A 407 15.10 -5.86 -7.69
CA ARG A 407 14.24 -7.06 -7.73
C ARG A 407 14.35 -7.87 -6.44
N LEU A 408 15.56 -8.03 -5.90
CA LEU A 408 15.77 -8.74 -4.63
C LEU A 408 15.10 -8.00 -3.47
N GLU A 409 15.24 -6.66 -3.40
CA GLU A 409 14.55 -5.85 -2.38
C GLU A 409 13.01 -6.01 -2.47
N LYS A 410 12.45 -6.00 -3.68
CA LYS A 410 11.01 -6.22 -3.88
C LYS A 410 10.57 -7.62 -3.41
N GLN A 411 11.33 -8.66 -3.76
CA GLN A 411 11.04 -10.04 -3.33
C GLN A 411 11.10 -10.21 -1.81
N GLU A 412 12.05 -9.53 -1.13
CA GLU A 412 12.15 -9.58 0.32
C GLU A 412 10.96 -8.92 1.01
N LEU A 413 10.48 -7.78 0.48
CA LEU A 413 9.27 -7.11 0.96
C LEU A 413 8.02 -7.98 0.79
N GLU A 414 7.86 -8.62 -0.38
CA GLU A 414 6.76 -9.56 -0.63
C GLU A 414 6.81 -10.75 0.34
N ARG A 415 7.99 -11.35 0.57
CA ARG A 415 8.15 -12.45 1.51
C ARG A 415 7.79 -12.05 2.94
N LYS A 416 8.18 -10.85 3.39
CA LYS A 416 7.81 -10.33 4.71
C LYS A 416 6.30 -10.08 4.83
N ALA A 417 5.64 -9.64 3.75
CA ALA A 417 4.19 -9.46 3.74
C ALA A 417 3.46 -10.79 3.87
N VAL A 418 3.86 -11.81 3.08
CA VAL A 418 3.30 -13.16 3.16
C VAL A 418 3.50 -13.78 4.54
N GLU A 419 4.68 -13.64 5.14
CA GLU A 419 4.94 -14.19 6.47
C GLU A 419 4.10 -13.52 7.56
N ARG A 420 3.89 -12.19 7.49
CA ARG A 420 2.98 -11.48 8.41
C ARG A 420 1.54 -11.98 8.26
N GLN A 421 1.09 -12.19 7.03
CA GLN A 421 -0.24 -12.74 6.77
C GLN A 421 -0.38 -14.17 7.32
N ARG A 422 0.67 -14.99 7.18
CA ARG A 422 0.71 -16.35 7.73
C ARG A 422 0.63 -16.35 9.26
N LEU A 423 1.43 -15.51 9.93
CA LEU A 423 1.43 -15.38 11.39
C LEU A 423 0.08 -14.88 11.93
N ALA A 424 -0.55 -13.92 11.25
CA ALA A 424 -1.89 -13.45 11.61
C ALA A 424 -2.95 -14.55 11.49
N MET A 425 -2.89 -15.34 10.41
CA MET A 425 -3.79 -16.48 10.20
C MET A 425 -3.58 -17.57 11.25
N GLU A 426 -2.32 -17.88 11.60
CA GLU A 426 -1.97 -18.87 12.62
C GLU A 426 -2.45 -18.43 14.01
N SER A 427 -2.30 -17.15 14.35
CA SER A 427 -2.83 -16.56 15.60
C SER A 427 -4.36 -16.66 15.68
N LEU A 428 -5.05 -16.31 14.59
CA LEU A 428 -6.51 -16.42 14.49
C LEU A 428 -6.98 -17.87 14.66
N LYS A 429 -6.30 -18.81 14.01
CA LYS A 429 -6.61 -20.24 14.13
C LYS A 429 -6.46 -20.72 15.57
N HIS A 430 -5.35 -20.39 16.23
CA HIS A 430 -5.13 -20.76 17.63
C HIS A 430 -6.11 -20.09 18.59
N ALA A 431 -6.51 -18.85 18.33
CA ALA A 431 -7.53 -18.18 19.13
C ALA A 431 -8.89 -18.91 19.03
N ASN A 432 -9.26 -19.37 17.83
CA ASN A 432 -10.48 -20.12 17.63
C ASN A 432 -10.42 -21.52 18.27
N GLU A 433 -9.31 -22.25 18.08
CA GLU A 433 -9.10 -23.57 18.71
C GLU A 433 -9.21 -23.52 20.24
N ARG A 434 -8.59 -22.52 20.88
CA ARG A 434 -8.65 -22.35 22.35
C ARG A 434 -10.05 -22.02 22.85
N LYS A 435 -10.81 -21.23 22.08
CA LYS A 435 -12.21 -20.91 22.40
C LYS A 435 -13.07 -22.18 22.39
N ASP A 436 -12.86 -23.05 21.40
CA ASP A 436 -13.65 -24.28 21.25
C ASP A 436 -13.30 -25.31 22.33
N GLU A 437 -12.01 -25.44 22.66
CA GLU A 437 -11.53 -26.27 23.76
C GLU A 437 -12.10 -25.82 25.12
N LEU A 438 -12.12 -24.51 25.38
CA LEU A 438 -12.69 -23.94 26.61
C LEU A 438 -14.18 -24.29 26.77
N LEU A 439 -14.97 -24.18 25.70
CA LEU A 439 -16.41 -24.46 25.72
C LEU A 439 -16.68 -25.96 25.96
N ALA A 440 -15.88 -26.84 25.35
CA ALA A 440 -15.99 -28.28 25.52
C ALA A 440 -15.63 -28.71 26.96
N ILE A 441 -14.51 -28.21 27.49
CA ILE A 441 -14.04 -28.53 28.86
C ILE A 441 -15.03 -28.01 29.91
N THR A 442 -15.48 -26.76 29.79
CA THR A 442 -16.40 -26.16 30.76
C THR A 442 -17.70 -26.96 30.85
N SER A 443 -18.24 -27.38 29.70
CA SER A 443 -19.48 -28.14 29.67
C SER A 443 -19.34 -29.55 30.22
N HIS A 444 -18.23 -30.24 29.92
CA HIS A 444 -17.92 -31.54 30.52
C HIS A 444 -17.77 -31.47 32.05
N ASN A 445 -17.09 -30.42 32.53
CA ASN A 445 -16.86 -30.17 33.95
C ASN A 445 -18.13 -29.76 34.71
N LEU A 446 -19.11 -29.15 34.05
CA LEU A 446 -20.43 -28.88 34.64
C LEU A 446 -21.34 -30.11 34.62
N ARG A 447 -21.25 -30.93 33.57
CA ARG A 447 -22.06 -32.14 33.38
C ARG A 447 -21.76 -33.23 34.41
N THR A 448 -20.49 -33.46 34.70
CA THR A 448 -20.00 -34.53 35.59
C THR A 448 -20.52 -34.42 37.04
N PRO A 449 -20.36 -33.28 37.74
CA PRO A 449 -20.91 -33.13 39.10
C PRO A 449 -22.45 -33.10 39.09
N LEU A 450 -23.07 -32.59 38.03
CA LEU A 450 -24.53 -32.52 37.92
C LEU A 450 -25.17 -33.90 37.82
N TYR A 451 -24.65 -34.81 36.99
CA TYR A 451 -25.13 -36.19 36.95
C TYR A 451 -24.83 -36.96 38.24
N GLY A 452 -23.72 -36.63 38.92
CA GLY A 452 -23.43 -37.16 40.26
C GLY A 452 -24.50 -36.77 41.28
N MET A 453 -24.92 -35.50 41.30
CA MET A 453 -25.99 -35.01 42.18
C MET A 453 -27.36 -35.61 41.83
N ILE A 454 -27.68 -35.74 40.54
CA ILE A 454 -28.92 -36.40 40.08
C ILE A 454 -28.93 -37.87 40.51
N GLY A 455 -27.82 -38.60 40.28
CA GLY A 455 -27.71 -40.01 40.63
C GLY A 455 -27.80 -40.27 42.14
N ILE A 456 -27.23 -39.40 42.98
CA ILE A 456 -27.39 -39.49 44.43
C ILE A 456 -28.84 -39.22 44.84
N ALA A 457 -29.48 -38.20 44.25
CA ALA A 457 -30.87 -37.87 44.55
C ALA A 457 -31.85 -38.97 44.11
N GLU A 458 -31.67 -39.55 42.92
CA GLU A 458 -32.44 -40.71 42.42
C GLU A 458 -32.19 -41.94 43.29
N SER A 459 -30.94 -42.19 43.66
CA SER A 459 -30.59 -43.33 44.51
C SER A 459 -31.17 -43.20 45.93
N LEU A 460 -31.23 -41.99 46.50
CA LEU A 460 -31.92 -41.73 47.76
C LEU A 460 -33.44 -41.95 47.66
N GLN A 461 -34.05 -41.66 46.49
CA GLN A 461 -35.45 -41.98 46.22
C GLN A 461 -35.69 -43.50 46.09
N GLU A 462 -34.78 -44.23 45.45
CA GLU A 462 -34.91 -45.67 45.20
C GLU A 462 -34.53 -46.54 46.42
N MET A 463 -33.52 -46.16 47.20
CA MET A 463 -32.98 -46.99 48.29
C MET A 463 -33.84 -47.02 49.55
N THR A 464 -34.92 -46.23 49.64
CA THR A 464 -35.67 -46.06 50.90
C THR A 464 -37.16 -46.37 50.74
N TYR A 465 -37.50 -47.65 50.58
CA TYR A 465 -38.88 -48.13 50.74
C TYR A 465 -39.38 -47.85 52.18
N GLY A 466 -40.11 -46.73 52.35
CA GLY A 466 -40.97 -46.48 53.51
C GLY A 466 -40.43 -45.61 54.67
N ARG A 467 -39.30 -44.89 54.53
CA ARG A 467 -38.77 -44.02 55.62
C ARG A 467 -38.51 -42.55 55.27
N ILE A 468 -38.73 -42.10 54.04
CA ILE A 468 -38.62 -40.67 53.70
C ILE A 468 -39.99 -40.01 53.90
N PRO A 469 -40.10 -38.95 54.72
CA PRO A 469 -41.33 -38.16 54.84
C PRO A 469 -41.79 -37.68 53.46
N GLN A 470 -43.09 -37.69 53.19
CA GLN A 470 -43.65 -37.39 51.86
C GLN A 470 -43.17 -36.04 51.29
N ASN A 471 -42.96 -35.04 52.16
CA ASN A 471 -42.38 -33.75 51.81
C ASN A 471 -40.91 -33.83 51.33
N ALA A 472 -40.09 -34.68 51.95
CA ALA A 472 -38.69 -34.87 51.57
C ALA A 472 -38.56 -35.65 50.24
N ASN A 473 -39.48 -36.58 49.96
CA ASN A 473 -39.51 -37.26 48.65
C ASN A 473 -39.95 -36.32 47.53
N GLN A 474 -40.90 -35.41 47.80
CA GLN A 474 -41.25 -34.34 46.86
C GLN A 474 -40.06 -33.40 46.61
N GLN A 475 -39.33 -33.00 47.65
CA GLN A 475 -38.14 -32.16 47.51
C GLN A 475 -37.02 -32.85 46.71
N LEU A 476 -36.76 -34.13 46.96
CA LEU A 476 -35.80 -34.92 46.17
C LEU A 476 -36.25 -35.05 44.70
N GLY A 477 -37.54 -35.27 44.45
CA GLY A 477 -38.09 -35.28 43.10
C GLY A 477 -37.92 -33.93 42.39
N THR A 478 -38.09 -32.82 43.10
CA THR A 478 -37.81 -31.47 42.58
C THR A 478 -36.32 -31.26 42.28
N ILE A 479 -35.41 -31.79 43.10
CA ILE A 479 -33.96 -31.73 42.87
C ILE A 479 -33.57 -32.54 41.62
N VAL A 480 -34.07 -33.77 41.48
CA VAL A 480 -33.83 -34.62 40.29
C VAL A 480 -34.38 -33.93 39.04
N THR A 481 -35.60 -33.40 39.10
CA THR A 481 -36.24 -32.73 37.97
C THR A 481 -35.49 -31.46 37.58
N SER A 482 -35.06 -30.65 38.56
CA SER A 482 -34.25 -29.45 38.32
C SER A 482 -32.86 -29.77 37.77
N GLY A 483 -32.21 -30.82 38.29
CA GLY A 483 -30.91 -31.30 37.82
C GLY A 483 -30.98 -31.78 36.36
N LYS A 484 -31.99 -32.58 36.01
CA LYS A 484 -32.22 -33.04 34.62
C LYS A 484 -32.48 -31.86 33.67
N LYS A 485 -33.28 -30.88 34.11
CA LYS A 485 -33.51 -29.64 33.34
C LYS A 485 -32.21 -28.87 33.10
N LEU A 486 -31.35 -28.72 34.11
CA LEU A 486 -30.07 -28.05 33.97
C LEU A 486 -29.11 -28.82 33.03
N ALA A 487 -29.14 -30.14 33.06
CA ALA A 487 -28.31 -30.98 32.19
C ALA A 487 -28.73 -30.84 30.71
N HIS A 488 -30.02 -30.83 30.43
CA HIS A 488 -30.55 -30.52 29.09
C HIS A 488 -30.18 -29.12 28.64
N MET A 489 -30.32 -28.13 29.51
CA MET A 489 -29.97 -26.74 29.25
C MET A 489 -28.49 -26.55 28.85
N ILE A 490 -27.57 -27.23 29.55
CA ILE A 490 -26.14 -27.21 29.20
C ILE A 490 -25.90 -27.82 27.80
N ASN A 491 -26.65 -28.87 27.44
CA ASN A 491 -26.54 -29.47 26.12
C ASN A 491 -27.11 -28.58 25.02
N ASP A 492 -28.24 -27.91 25.26
CA ASP A 492 -28.85 -26.98 24.28
C ASP A 492 -27.94 -25.77 23.99
N ILE A 493 -27.26 -25.24 25.01
CA ILE A 493 -26.28 -24.14 24.85
C ILE A 493 -25.06 -24.60 24.04
N LEU A 494 -24.61 -25.83 24.27
CA LEU A 494 -23.53 -26.44 23.50
C LEU A 494 -23.91 -26.62 22.02
N ASP A 495 -25.10 -27.15 21.76
CA ASP A 495 -25.61 -27.35 20.41
C ASP A 495 -25.78 -26.00 19.69
N PHE A 496 -26.28 -24.97 20.37
CA PHE A 496 -26.34 -23.60 19.85
C PHE A 496 -24.94 -23.04 19.51
N SER A 497 -23.95 -23.26 20.36
CA SER A 497 -22.57 -22.79 20.13
C SER A 497 -21.92 -23.49 18.92
N LYS A 498 -22.15 -24.80 18.77
CA LYS A 498 -21.69 -25.58 17.61
C LYS A 498 -22.41 -25.17 16.32
N LEU A 499 -23.70 -24.87 16.40
CA LEU A 499 -24.52 -24.37 15.28
C LEU A 499 -24.00 -23.03 14.75
N LYS A 500 -23.60 -22.10 15.62
CA LYS A 500 -23.04 -20.78 15.22
C LYS A 500 -21.71 -20.89 14.46
N GLN A 501 -21.01 -22.02 14.60
CA GLN A 501 -19.72 -22.29 13.98
C GLN A 501 -19.81 -23.21 12.75
N ASN A 502 -21.02 -23.58 12.30
CA ASN A 502 -21.25 -24.59 11.26
C ASN A 502 -20.60 -25.95 11.55
N ALA A 503 -20.34 -26.28 12.81
CA ALA A 503 -19.63 -27.49 13.25
C ALA A 503 -20.58 -28.60 13.71
N LEU A 504 -21.85 -28.56 13.30
CA LEU A 504 -22.84 -29.57 13.66
C LEU A 504 -22.86 -30.67 12.58
N ASP A 505 -22.28 -31.83 12.88
CA ASP A 505 -22.33 -32.99 11.99
C ASP A 505 -23.72 -33.62 12.02
N VAL A 506 -24.44 -33.53 10.90
CA VAL A 506 -25.76 -34.16 10.70
C VAL A 506 -25.56 -35.46 9.94
N HIS A 507 -25.92 -36.59 10.56
CA HIS A 507 -25.73 -37.92 9.97
C HIS A 507 -27.03 -38.35 9.29
N VAL A 508 -27.16 -38.05 8.00
CA VAL A 508 -28.37 -38.35 7.23
C VAL A 508 -28.42 -39.82 6.78
N GLU A 509 -29.53 -40.49 7.07
CA GLU A 509 -29.84 -41.85 6.61
C GLU A 509 -31.30 -41.94 6.11
N PRO A 510 -31.69 -43.03 5.41
CA PRO A 510 -33.08 -43.26 5.04
C PRO A 510 -33.93 -43.58 6.28
N VAL A 511 -34.90 -42.72 6.58
CA VAL A 511 -35.75 -42.80 7.77
C VAL A 511 -37.22 -42.96 7.38
N LYS A 512 -37.90 -43.91 8.02
CA LYS A 512 -39.37 -44.04 7.98
C LYS A 512 -39.99 -43.11 9.03
N LEU A 513 -40.76 -42.12 8.57
CA LEU A 513 -41.38 -41.12 9.44
C LEU A 513 -42.39 -41.72 10.43
N LEU A 514 -43.08 -42.80 10.04
CA LEU A 514 -44.06 -43.48 10.90
C LEU A 514 -43.41 -44.00 12.18
N ASP A 515 -42.31 -44.75 12.06
CA ASP A 515 -41.57 -45.34 13.18
C ASP A 515 -41.04 -44.26 14.14
N LEU A 516 -40.60 -43.14 13.56
CA LEU A 516 -40.09 -42.00 14.32
C LEU A 516 -41.19 -41.30 15.12
N ALA A 517 -42.33 -41.04 14.48
CA ALA A 517 -43.48 -40.41 15.13
C ALA A 517 -44.04 -41.30 16.25
N GLU A 518 -44.14 -42.62 16.05
CA GLU A 518 -44.58 -43.56 17.09
C GLU A 518 -43.64 -43.57 18.30
N THR A 519 -42.33 -43.51 18.06
CA THR A 519 -41.31 -43.45 19.11
C THR A 519 -41.49 -42.21 19.97
N VAL A 520 -41.62 -41.02 19.35
CA VAL A 520 -41.79 -39.76 20.08
C VAL A 520 -43.15 -39.72 20.80
N LEU A 521 -44.23 -40.18 20.17
CA LEU A 521 -45.55 -40.27 20.79
C LEU A 521 -45.55 -41.15 22.04
N THR A 522 -44.79 -42.26 22.04
CA THR A 522 -44.65 -43.16 23.19
C THR A 522 -44.01 -42.44 24.38
N VAL A 523 -43.03 -41.58 24.13
CA VAL A 523 -42.36 -40.76 25.16
C VAL A 523 -43.25 -39.62 25.66
N CYS A 524 -44.06 -39.01 24.78
CA CYS A 524 -44.90 -37.87 25.12
C CYS A 524 -46.25 -38.23 25.79
N ARG A 525 -46.82 -39.41 25.52
CA ARG A 525 -48.10 -39.86 26.10
C ARG A 525 -48.16 -39.76 27.64
N PRO A 526 -47.13 -40.17 28.41
CA PRO A 526 -47.13 -40.03 29.86
C PRO A 526 -47.17 -38.59 30.38
N LEU A 527 -46.79 -37.59 29.57
CA LEU A 527 -46.76 -36.17 29.95
C LEU A 527 -48.17 -35.54 29.98
N LEU A 528 -49.17 -36.21 29.42
CA LEU A 528 -50.57 -35.77 29.39
C LEU A 528 -51.33 -36.00 30.71
N LYS A 529 -50.70 -36.59 31.73
CA LYS A 529 -51.36 -36.92 33.01
C LYS A 529 -52.23 -35.76 33.53
N ASP A 530 -53.50 -36.07 33.77
CA ASP A 530 -54.56 -35.16 34.25
C ASP A 530 -55.10 -34.12 33.24
N LYS A 531 -54.73 -34.18 31.94
CA LYS A 531 -55.30 -33.35 30.86
C LYS A 531 -56.27 -34.12 29.96
N ASP A 532 -57.39 -33.50 29.58
CA ASP A 532 -58.37 -34.03 28.62
C ASP A 532 -57.94 -33.72 27.18
N VAL A 533 -56.80 -34.30 26.77
CA VAL A 533 -56.16 -34.04 25.46
C VAL A 533 -55.87 -35.36 24.74
N SER A 534 -56.37 -35.50 23.51
CA SER A 534 -56.10 -36.64 22.64
C SER A 534 -54.83 -36.42 21.82
N LEU A 535 -53.88 -37.35 21.87
CA LEU A 535 -52.60 -37.28 21.13
C LEU A 535 -52.45 -38.47 20.18
N TYR A 536 -52.50 -38.21 18.87
CA TYR A 536 -52.45 -39.23 17.81
C TYR A 536 -51.77 -38.72 16.52
N HIS A 537 -51.51 -39.62 15.57
CA HIS A 537 -51.01 -39.26 14.23
C HIS A 537 -51.98 -39.75 13.14
N THR A 538 -51.91 -39.13 11.97
CA THR A 538 -52.62 -39.53 10.74
C THR A 538 -51.66 -39.63 9.55
N ILE A 539 -50.43 -40.08 9.83
CA ILE A 539 -49.38 -40.31 8.83
C ILE A 539 -49.77 -41.52 7.95
N PRO A 540 -49.85 -41.37 6.62
CA PRO A 540 -50.10 -42.48 5.70
C PRO A 540 -48.98 -43.53 5.69
N ASP A 541 -49.35 -44.82 5.67
CA ASP A 541 -48.40 -45.95 5.64
C ASP A 541 -47.62 -46.08 4.32
N ASP A 542 -48.09 -45.41 3.25
CA ASP A 542 -47.53 -45.46 1.90
C ASP A 542 -46.55 -44.32 1.57
N LEU A 543 -46.18 -43.49 2.55
CA LEU A 543 -45.20 -42.43 2.36
C LEU A 543 -43.79 -42.99 2.09
N PRO A 544 -43.03 -42.39 1.15
CA PRO A 544 -41.65 -42.77 0.90
C PRO A 544 -40.73 -42.40 2.07
N GLU A 545 -39.58 -43.08 2.17
CA GLU A 545 -38.56 -42.75 3.18
C GLU A 545 -37.99 -41.34 2.94
N VAL A 546 -37.65 -40.62 4.02
CA VAL A 546 -36.95 -39.33 3.94
C VAL A 546 -35.46 -39.53 4.18
N ILE A 547 -34.62 -38.66 3.60
CA ILE A 547 -33.20 -38.61 3.92
C ILE A 547 -32.97 -37.59 5.03
N ALA A 548 -32.75 -38.07 6.25
CA ALA A 548 -32.66 -37.22 7.45
C ALA A 548 -31.85 -37.91 8.56
N ASP A 549 -31.42 -37.14 9.55
CA ASP A 549 -30.81 -37.65 10.78
C ASP A 549 -31.93 -37.98 11.79
N PRO A 550 -32.12 -39.27 12.15
CA PRO A 550 -33.25 -39.70 12.98
C PRO A 550 -33.24 -39.05 14.36
N ASP A 551 -32.08 -38.87 14.98
CA ASP A 551 -31.95 -38.28 16.32
C ASP A 551 -32.35 -36.80 16.29
N ARG A 552 -31.95 -36.08 15.23
CA ARG A 552 -32.28 -34.65 15.05
C ARG A 552 -33.74 -34.45 14.70
N VAL A 553 -34.33 -35.32 13.88
CA VAL A 553 -35.77 -35.24 13.59
C VAL A 553 -36.60 -35.61 14.81
N GLN A 554 -36.18 -36.59 15.64
CA GLN A 554 -36.81 -36.85 16.94
C GLN A 554 -36.76 -35.63 17.85
N GLN A 555 -35.60 -34.96 17.92
CA GLN A 555 -35.43 -33.74 18.71
C GLN A 555 -36.39 -32.63 18.26
N VAL A 556 -36.54 -32.41 16.94
CA VAL A 556 -37.49 -31.46 16.37
C VAL A 556 -38.93 -31.83 16.74
N LEU A 557 -39.34 -33.09 16.54
CA LEU A 557 -40.70 -33.56 16.85
C LEU A 557 -41.02 -33.48 18.34
N PHE A 558 -40.07 -33.86 19.20
CA PHE A 558 -40.21 -33.77 20.65
C PHE A 558 -40.39 -32.31 21.09
N ASN A 559 -39.59 -31.38 20.56
CA ASN A 559 -39.72 -29.96 20.87
C ASN A 559 -41.09 -29.40 20.48
N LEU A 560 -41.61 -29.75 19.29
CA LEU A 560 -42.92 -29.30 18.83
C LEU A 560 -44.06 -29.91 19.67
N LEU A 561 -44.00 -31.22 19.97
CA LEU A 561 -45.02 -31.89 20.79
C LEU A 561 -45.00 -31.44 22.24
N ASP A 562 -43.83 -31.25 22.85
CA ASP A 562 -43.69 -30.74 24.21
C ASP A 562 -44.28 -29.32 24.33
N ASN A 563 -44.08 -28.47 23.31
CA ASN A 563 -44.75 -27.17 23.23
C ASN A 563 -46.27 -27.33 23.11
N SER A 564 -46.76 -28.16 22.18
CA SER A 564 -48.20 -28.40 22.03
C SER A 564 -48.86 -28.95 23.30
N ILE A 565 -48.20 -29.85 24.03
CA ILE A 565 -48.69 -30.42 25.29
C ILE A 565 -48.72 -29.36 26.39
N LYS A 566 -47.73 -28.46 26.47
CA LYS A 566 -47.70 -27.38 27.47
C LYS A 566 -48.85 -26.40 27.29
N TYR A 567 -49.11 -25.97 26.04
CA TYR A 567 -50.04 -24.88 25.73
C TYR A 567 -51.46 -25.33 25.35
N THR A 568 -51.73 -26.64 25.37
CA THR A 568 -53.08 -27.20 25.20
C THR A 568 -53.63 -27.66 26.55
N VAL A 569 -54.79 -27.13 26.93
CA VAL A 569 -55.48 -27.47 28.19
C VAL A 569 -56.50 -28.59 27.98
N SER A 570 -57.26 -28.56 26.88
CA SER A 570 -58.21 -29.60 26.46
C SER A 570 -58.32 -29.63 24.93
N GLY A 571 -58.61 -30.79 24.33
CA GLY A 571 -58.80 -30.95 22.88
C GLY A 571 -57.88 -32.01 22.26
N GLU A 572 -57.22 -31.70 21.15
CA GLU A 572 -56.37 -32.67 20.43
C GLU A 572 -55.04 -32.10 19.94
N ILE A 573 -54.04 -32.98 19.87
CA ILE A 573 -52.73 -32.75 19.26
C ILE A 573 -52.52 -33.84 18.21
N VAL A 574 -52.33 -33.43 16.95
CA VAL A 574 -52.30 -34.33 15.80
C VAL A 574 -51.02 -34.14 15.00
N ILE A 575 -50.31 -35.23 14.73
CA ILE A 575 -49.19 -35.25 13.78
C ILE A 575 -49.71 -35.70 12.41
N THR A 576 -49.44 -34.91 11.38
CA THR A 576 -49.79 -35.22 9.99
C THR A 576 -48.54 -35.18 9.12
N ALA A 577 -48.49 -35.98 8.06
CA ALA A 577 -47.41 -35.92 7.09
C ALA A 577 -47.99 -36.08 5.68
N ASN A 578 -47.59 -35.20 4.77
CA ASN A 578 -48.06 -35.17 3.38
C ASN A 578 -46.89 -34.96 2.42
N GLN A 579 -46.91 -35.65 1.29
CA GLN A 579 -45.91 -35.42 0.23
C GLN A 579 -46.23 -34.14 -0.55
N ILE A 580 -45.26 -33.24 -0.65
CA ILE A 580 -45.32 -32.01 -1.46
C ILE A 580 -44.13 -32.01 -2.42
N GLY A 581 -44.39 -32.40 -3.68
CA GLY A 581 -43.35 -32.49 -4.71
C GLY A 581 -42.28 -33.55 -4.35
N LYS A 582 -41.02 -33.10 -4.22
CA LYS A 582 -39.87 -33.93 -3.82
C LYS A 582 -39.57 -33.92 -2.31
N GLN A 583 -40.46 -33.35 -1.49
CA GLN A 583 -40.30 -33.26 -0.04
C GLN A 583 -41.54 -33.83 0.66
N ILE A 584 -41.38 -34.25 1.91
CA ILE A 584 -42.48 -34.58 2.82
C ILE A 584 -42.62 -33.44 3.82
N GLN A 585 -43.82 -32.86 3.90
CA GLN A 585 -44.18 -31.89 4.92
C GLN A 585 -44.78 -32.63 6.13
N ILE A 586 -44.20 -32.44 7.30
CA ILE A 586 -44.69 -32.92 8.58
C ILE A 586 -45.28 -31.74 9.34
N SER A 587 -46.51 -31.88 9.83
CA SER A 587 -47.20 -30.83 10.59
C SER A 587 -47.69 -31.34 11.94
N VAL A 588 -47.41 -30.59 12.99
CA VAL A 588 -47.91 -30.81 14.36
C VAL A 588 -48.97 -29.75 14.64
N ARG A 589 -50.23 -30.18 14.77
CA ARG A 589 -51.37 -29.30 15.02
C ARG A 589 -51.88 -29.49 16.44
N ASP A 590 -52.12 -28.39 17.14
CA ASP A 590 -52.75 -28.35 18.46
C ASP A 590 -54.02 -27.49 18.47
N THR A 591 -54.90 -27.74 19.43
CA THR A 591 -56.10 -26.92 19.70
C THR A 591 -55.91 -26.00 20.92
N GLY A 592 -54.68 -25.58 21.20
CA GLY A 592 -54.32 -24.79 22.39
C GLY A 592 -54.68 -23.30 22.28
N ILE A 593 -54.04 -22.50 23.15
CA ILE A 593 -54.31 -21.04 23.27
C ILE A 593 -53.99 -20.23 22.00
N GLY A 594 -53.25 -20.78 21.04
CA GLY A 594 -52.78 -20.08 19.85
C GLY A 594 -51.79 -18.95 20.14
N ILE A 595 -51.17 -18.41 19.10
CA ILE A 595 -50.15 -17.36 19.15
C ILE A 595 -50.74 -16.09 18.50
N LYS A 596 -50.45 -14.91 19.05
CA LYS A 596 -50.88 -13.64 18.43
C LYS A 596 -50.08 -13.35 17.18
N GLU A 597 -50.71 -12.74 16.18
CA GLU A 597 -50.10 -12.49 14.85
C GLU A 597 -48.85 -11.60 14.93
N GLU A 598 -48.78 -10.71 15.93
CA GLU A 598 -47.63 -9.85 16.22
C GLU A 598 -46.40 -10.62 16.76
N GLU A 599 -46.60 -11.81 17.34
CA GLU A 599 -45.57 -12.61 18.00
C GLU A 599 -44.98 -13.69 17.07
N ILE A 600 -45.60 -13.94 15.91
CA ILE A 600 -45.17 -14.96 14.94
C ILE A 600 -43.79 -14.64 14.32
N PRO A 601 -43.46 -13.39 13.92
CA PRO A 601 -42.18 -13.08 13.29
C PRO A 601 -40.96 -13.31 14.19
N THR A 602 -41.11 -13.12 15.51
CA THR A 602 -40.01 -13.21 16.49
C THR A 602 -39.86 -14.60 17.11
N LEU A 603 -40.79 -15.53 16.83
CA LEU A 603 -40.84 -16.87 17.44
C LEU A 603 -39.59 -17.73 17.17
N PHE A 604 -38.94 -17.51 16.04
CA PHE A 604 -37.75 -18.26 15.62
C PHE A 604 -36.43 -17.52 15.90
N GLU A 605 -36.46 -16.33 16.50
CA GLU A 605 -35.25 -15.60 16.89
C GLU A 605 -34.61 -16.24 18.14
N PRO A 606 -33.27 -16.15 18.32
CA PRO A 606 -32.61 -16.62 19.54
C PRO A 606 -32.92 -15.67 20.70
N PHE A 607 -33.40 -16.20 21.84
CA PHE A 607 -33.73 -15.43 23.05
C PHE A 607 -34.81 -14.35 22.84
N PRO A 608 -36.01 -14.70 22.34
CA PRO A 608 -37.08 -13.72 22.21
C PRO A 608 -37.47 -13.16 23.58
N LEU A 609 -37.65 -11.83 23.63
CA LEU A 609 -38.03 -11.10 24.86
C LEU A 609 -39.32 -11.70 25.43
N LYS A 610 -39.33 -12.00 26.73
CA LYS A 610 -40.47 -12.62 27.42
C LYS A 610 -41.75 -11.82 27.22
N LEU A 611 -42.82 -12.52 26.87
CA LEU A 611 -44.20 -12.07 26.97
C LEU A 611 -44.63 -12.01 28.45
N GLU A 612 -44.81 -10.80 28.98
CA GLU A 612 -45.63 -10.56 30.14
C GLU A 612 -47.10 -10.78 29.75
N SER A 613 -47.67 -11.91 30.16
CA SER A 613 -49.13 -12.02 30.30
C SER A 613 -49.47 -12.88 31.52
N ASP A 614 -49.96 -12.20 32.56
CA ASP A 614 -50.63 -12.78 33.72
C ASP A 614 -51.93 -13.47 33.26
N VAL A 615 -51.87 -14.79 33.04
CA VAL A 615 -53.06 -15.65 33.08
C VAL A 615 -52.66 -17.02 33.68
N ASP A 616 -53.16 -17.28 34.88
CA ASP A 616 -53.27 -18.56 35.60
C ASP A 616 -52.22 -19.66 35.32
N GLY A 617 -51.18 -19.70 36.16
CA GLY A 617 -50.61 -20.95 36.69
C GLY A 617 -49.75 -21.84 35.79
N ILE A 618 -49.51 -21.51 34.52
CA ILE A 618 -48.63 -22.32 33.64
C ILE A 618 -47.25 -21.65 33.52
N HIS A 619 -46.31 -22.02 34.39
CA HIS A 619 -44.92 -21.56 34.28
C HIS A 619 -44.20 -22.17 33.06
N GLY A 620 -44.12 -21.40 31.96
CA GLY A 620 -43.28 -21.72 30.80
C GLY A 620 -41.80 -21.74 31.18
N THR A 621 -41.16 -22.90 31.11
CA THR A 621 -39.79 -23.18 31.60
C THR A 621 -38.82 -23.52 30.46
N GLY A 622 -38.75 -22.68 29.42
CA GLY A 622 -37.79 -22.82 28.32
C GLY A 622 -37.03 -21.50 28.06
N ILE A 623 -35.76 -21.60 27.62
CA ILE A 623 -34.89 -20.43 27.33
C ILE A 623 -35.27 -19.73 26.01
N GLY A 624 -36.19 -20.30 25.23
CA GLY A 624 -36.55 -19.76 23.92
C GLY A 624 -35.55 -20.08 22.80
N ILE A 625 -34.66 -21.07 23.00
CA ILE A 625 -33.67 -21.50 21.98
C ILE A 625 -34.17 -22.71 21.17
N GLY A 626 -35.11 -23.50 21.72
CA GLY A 626 -35.53 -24.78 21.13
C GLY A 626 -36.15 -24.69 19.73
N LEU A 627 -36.98 -23.67 19.45
CA LEU A 627 -37.59 -23.47 18.12
C LEU A 627 -36.56 -22.95 17.09
N ASN A 628 -35.61 -22.11 17.52
CA ASN A 628 -34.50 -21.66 16.69
C ASN A 628 -33.58 -22.83 16.27
N ILE A 629 -33.21 -23.69 17.24
CA ILE A 629 -32.45 -24.93 16.97
C ILE A 629 -33.24 -25.84 16.01
N SER A 630 -34.54 -26.02 16.27
CA SER A 630 -35.38 -26.90 15.44
C SER A 630 -35.48 -26.43 14.00
N LYS A 631 -35.67 -25.12 13.77
CA LYS A 631 -35.64 -24.52 12.43
C LYS A 631 -34.31 -24.74 11.74
N ARG A 632 -33.19 -24.51 12.44
CA ARG A 632 -31.85 -24.66 11.86
C ARG A 632 -31.49 -26.12 11.55
N LEU A 633 -31.89 -27.07 12.40
CA LEU A 633 -31.72 -28.51 12.14
C LEU A 633 -32.49 -28.96 10.90
N VAL A 634 -33.68 -28.42 10.66
CA VAL A 634 -34.45 -28.69 9.43
C VAL A 634 -33.78 -28.08 8.21
N GLU A 635 -33.30 -26.83 8.29
CA GLU A 635 -32.57 -26.17 7.21
C GLU A 635 -31.27 -26.91 6.83
N LEU A 636 -30.50 -27.39 7.81
CA LEU A 636 -29.29 -28.19 7.58
C LEU A 636 -29.57 -29.53 6.87
N GLN A 637 -30.80 -30.02 6.97
CA GLN A 637 -31.28 -31.23 6.30
C GLN A 637 -32.00 -30.92 4.97
N GLY A 638 -31.93 -29.68 4.48
CA GLY A 638 -32.49 -29.27 3.19
C GLY A 638 -34.00 -28.98 3.21
N GLY A 639 -34.59 -28.80 4.40
CA GLY A 639 -36.00 -28.45 4.60
C GLY A 639 -36.23 -27.00 5.01
N TRP A 640 -37.49 -26.65 5.22
CA TRP A 640 -37.91 -25.38 5.82
C TRP A 640 -38.89 -25.62 6.98
N MET A 641 -39.09 -24.62 7.84
CA MET A 641 -40.05 -24.67 8.96
C MET A 641 -40.89 -23.39 9.01
N GLU A 642 -42.20 -23.53 9.21
CA GLU A 642 -43.17 -22.43 9.33
C GLU A 642 -44.18 -22.69 10.45
N VAL A 643 -44.95 -21.65 10.80
CA VAL A 643 -46.02 -21.73 11.79
C VAL A 643 -47.26 -20.97 11.30
N GLU A 644 -48.42 -21.60 11.43
CA GLU A 644 -49.73 -20.99 11.25
C GLU A 644 -50.49 -21.03 12.59
N SER A 645 -50.84 -19.88 13.14
CA SER A 645 -51.54 -19.83 14.43
C SER A 645 -52.51 -18.65 14.50
N LYS A 646 -53.59 -18.83 15.27
CA LYS A 646 -54.55 -17.77 15.61
C LYS A 646 -54.88 -17.86 17.09
N ALA A 647 -54.80 -16.74 17.81
CA ALA A 647 -55.16 -16.66 19.22
C ALA A 647 -56.56 -17.27 19.49
N GLY A 648 -56.61 -18.20 20.43
CA GLY A 648 -57.80 -18.96 20.85
C GLY A 648 -58.23 -20.10 19.93
N LYS A 649 -57.50 -20.40 18.84
CA LYS A 649 -57.86 -21.46 17.86
C LYS A 649 -56.79 -22.56 17.69
N GLY A 650 -55.69 -22.50 18.45
CA GLY A 650 -54.57 -23.44 18.35
C GLY A 650 -53.51 -23.04 17.32
N SER A 651 -52.44 -23.84 17.24
CA SER A 651 -51.29 -23.61 16.35
C SER A 651 -51.00 -24.83 15.48
N THR A 652 -50.45 -24.61 14.29
CA THR A 652 -49.92 -25.65 13.41
C THR A 652 -48.49 -25.30 13.03
N PHE A 653 -47.53 -26.14 13.45
CA PHE A 653 -46.13 -26.03 13.06
C PHE A 653 -45.84 -27.04 11.95
N SER A 654 -45.31 -26.57 10.82
CA SER A 654 -45.02 -27.41 9.66
C SER A 654 -43.54 -27.34 9.31
N PHE A 655 -42.94 -28.47 8.97
CA PHE A 655 -41.56 -28.53 8.46
C PHE A 655 -41.40 -29.57 7.36
N THR A 656 -40.42 -29.41 6.48
CA THR A 656 -40.19 -30.34 5.35
C THR A 656 -38.90 -31.15 5.48
N LEU A 657 -38.90 -32.36 4.91
CA LEU A 657 -37.71 -33.19 4.73
C LEU A 657 -37.65 -33.74 3.30
N PRO A 658 -36.47 -33.82 2.67
CA PRO A 658 -36.32 -34.37 1.33
C PRO A 658 -36.60 -35.88 1.26
N ILE A 659 -37.24 -36.32 0.18
CA ILE A 659 -37.52 -37.74 -0.07
C ILE A 659 -36.23 -38.45 -0.46
N TYR A 660 -35.99 -39.64 0.11
CA TYR A 660 -34.91 -40.51 -0.30
C TYR A 660 -35.19 -41.08 -1.71
N MET A 661 -34.54 -40.50 -2.72
CA MET A 661 -34.52 -41.06 -4.08
C MET A 661 -33.33 -42.00 -4.21
N LYS A 662 -33.60 -43.27 -4.48
CA LYS A 662 -32.57 -44.26 -4.79
C LYS A 662 -32.14 -44.05 -6.26
N GLU A 663 -31.25 -43.10 -6.51
CA GLU A 663 -30.79 -42.81 -7.87
C GLU A 663 -29.79 -43.87 -8.36
N GLU A 664 -30.15 -44.54 -9.47
CA GLU A 664 -29.20 -45.14 -10.39
C GLU A 664 -28.27 -44.04 -10.93
N LEU A 665 -26.96 -44.30 -10.87
CA LEU A 665 -25.87 -43.41 -11.25
C LEU A 665 -26.10 -42.74 -12.62
N ALA A 666 -26.34 -41.43 -12.60
CA ALA A 666 -26.13 -40.53 -13.72
C ALA A 666 -25.07 -39.50 -13.33
N GLU A 667 -24.13 -39.26 -14.25
CA GLU A 667 -22.91 -38.47 -14.04
C GLU A 667 -23.19 -37.01 -13.63
N PRO A 668 -22.35 -36.38 -12.77
CA PRO A 668 -22.61 -35.03 -12.29
C PRO A 668 -22.23 -34.00 -13.36
N GLN A 669 -23.22 -33.23 -13.83
CA GLN A 669 -22.98 -31.93 -14.47
C GLN A 669 -22.55 -30.90 -13.42
N GLU A 670 -21.51 -30.14 -13.74
CA GLU A 670 -20.92 -29.08 -12.93
C GLU A 670 -21.96 -28.08 -12.44
N ALA A 671 -22.09 -27.98 -11.12
CA ALA A 671 -22.86 -26.95 -10.45
C ALA A 671 -22.10 -25.61 -10.48
N GLU A 672 -22.78 -24.58 -10.99
CA GLU A 672 -22.39 -23.18 -10.93
C GLU A 672 -22.08 -22.74 -9.50
N LYS A 673 -20.88 -22.17 -9.32
CA LYS A 673 -20.52 -21.39 -8.15
C LYS A 673 -21.16 -20.01 -8.25
N VAL A 674 -21.97 -19.65 -7.26
CA VAL A 674 -22.44 -18.28 -7.06
C VAL A 674 -21.25 -17.47 -6.51
N GLU A 675 -20.61 -16.68 -7.37
CA GLU A 675 -19.69 -15.60 -6.99
C GLU A 675 -20.49 -14.32 -6.71
N ILE A 676 -20.07 -13.60 -5.67
CA ILE A 676 -20.59 -12.27 -5.33
C ILE A 676 -20.11 -11.31 -6.43
N GLU A 677 -21.03 -10.75 -7.23
CA GLU A 677 -20.74 -9.86 -8.36
C GLU A 677 -20.03 -8.57 -7.91
N GLU A 678 -18.73 -8.47 -8.20
CA GLU A 678 -18.08 -7.19 -8.42
C GLU A 678 -18.60 -6.59 -9.73
N LEU A 679 -19.20 -5.40 -9.65
CA LEU A 679 -19.69 -4.65 -10.82
C LEU A 679 -18.65 -4.62 -11.94
N SER A 680 -19.03 -5.16 -13.10
CA SER A 680 -18.17 -5.24 -14.27
C SER A 680 -17.88 -3.84 -14.82
N ALA A 681 -16.66 -3.62 -15.31
CA ALA A 681 -16.27 -2.39 -16.02
C ALA A 681 -17.23 -2.06 -17.19
N ALA A 682 -17.94 -3.06 -17.73
CA ALA A 682 -18.97 -2.88 -18.75
C ALA A 682 -20.22 -2.15 -18.23
N GLU A 683 -20.64 -2.42 -16.99
CA GLU A 683 -21.83 -1.79 -16.37
C GLU A 683 -21.53 -0.35 -15.94
N LEU A 684 -20.30 -0.09 -15.49
CA LEU A 684 -19.84 1.28 -15.21
C LEU A 684 -19.80 2.13 -16.49
N THR A 685 -19.35 1.56 -17.60
CA THR A 685 -19.33 2.21 -18.92
C THR A 685 -20.75 2.52 -19.43
N GLN A 686 -21.70 1.62 -19.18
CA GLN A 686 -23.09 1.81 -19.57
C GLN A 686 -23.76 2.95 -18.76
N SER A 687 -23.48 3.04 -17.46
CA SER A 687 -23.98 4.12 -16.59
C SER A 687 -23.44 5.52 -16.97
N LEU A 688 -22.18 5.61 -17.40
CA LEU A 688 -21.54 6.84 -17.88
C LEU A 688 -22.09 7.30 -19.23
N SER A 689 -22.33 6.36 -20.14
CA SER A 689 -22.94 6.66 -21.45
C SER A 689 -24.38 7.18 -21.35
N GLN A 690 -25.13 6.76 -20.33
CA GLN A 690 -26.48 7.23 -20.07
C GLN A 690 -26.51 8.62 -19.42
N ARG A 691 -25.57 8.94 -18.51
CA ARG A 691 -25.39 10.30 -17.96
C ARG A 691 -24.93 11.33 -19.00
N ARG A 692 -24.17 10.90 -20.00
CA ARG A 692 -23.67 11.76 -21.10
C ARG A 692 -24.78 12.41 -21.93
N ARG A 693 -25.99 11.82 -21.93
CA ARG A 693 -27.18 12.39 -22.58
C ARG A 693 -27.89 13.46 -21.76
N GLU A 694 -27.61 13.58 -20.46
CA GLU A 694 -28.43 14.42 -19.56
C GLU A 694 -27.84 15.79 -19.21
N GLN A 695 -26.52 16.07 -19.31
CA GLN A 695 -26.00 17.43 -19.05
C GLN A 695 -24.66 17.80 -19.73
N LYS A 696 -24.71 18.65 -20.78
CA LYS A 696 -23.99 19.97 -20.93
C LYS A 696 -24.18 20.48 -22.36
N GLN A 697 -24.76 21.67 -22.52
CA GLN A 697 -24.89 22.36 -23.82
C GLN A 697 -23.51 22.88 -24.22
N ILE A 698 -22.94 22.38 -25.32
CA ILE A 698 -21.58 22.68 -25.77
C ILE A 698 -21.56 24.06 -26.44
N ARG A 699 -20.67 24.95 -25.99
CA ARG A 699 -20.55 26.33 -26.49
C ARG A 699 -19.43 26.49 -27.51
N ILE A 700 -19.76 26.99 -28.70
CA ILE A 700 -18.84 27.17 -29.81
C ILE A 700 -18.70 28.67 -30.13
N LEU A 701 -17.46 29.14 -30.23
CA LEU A 701 -17.14 30.49 -30.71
C LEU A 701 -16.74 30.43 -32.19
N VAL A 702 -17.45 31.16 -33.05
CA VAL A 702 -17.17 31.27 -34.49
C VAL A 702 -16.56 32.64 -34.78
N VAL A 703 -15.38 32.67 -35.39
CA VAL A 703 -14.66 33.90 -35.73
C VAL A 703 -14.48 33.98 -37.24
N ASP A 704 -15.24 34.85 -37.91
CA ASP A 704 -15.20 35.03 -39.36
C ASP A 704 -15.63 36.47 -39.72
N HIS A 705 -14.79 37.17 -40.49
CA HIS A 705 -15.03 38.57 -40.88
C HIS A 705 -16.14 38.74 -41.92
N ILE A 706 -16.53 37.66 -42.62
CA ILE A 706 -17.59 37.67 -43.62
C ILE A 706 -18.93 37.30 -42.95
N ASP A 707 -19.84 38.27 -42.85
CA ASP A 707 -21.14 38.10 -42.18
C ASP A 707 -21.96 36.92 -42.69
N VAL A 708 -21.98 36.69 -44.01
CA VAL A 708 -22.75 35.61 -44.63
C VAL A 708 -22.19 34.24 -44.21
N ASN A 709 -20.86 34.07 -44.22
CA ASN A 709 -20.20 32.82 -43.81
C ASN A 709 -20.42 32.56 -42.32
N ARG A 710 -20.24 33.60 -41.50
CA ARG A 710 -20.45 33.52 -40.05
C ARG A 710 -21.89 33.10 -39.71
N GLN A 711 -22.89 33.70 -40.38
CA GLN A 711 -24.31 33.34 -40.18
C GLN A 711 -24.61 31.91 -40.63
N MET A 712 -24.03 31.45 -41.75
CA MET A 712 -24.23 30.09 -42.25
C MET A 712 -23.65 29.04 -41.28
N VAL A 713 -22.39 29.23 -40.85
CA VAL A 713 -21.73 28.32 -39.89
C VAL A 713 -22.52 28.29 -38.57
N THR A 714 -22.92 29.46 -38.08
CA THR A 714 -23.74 29.59 -36.86
C THR A 714 -25.08 28.84 -37.00
N TYR A 715 -25.78 29.01 -38.13
CA TYR A 715 -27.06 28.33 -38.38
C TYR A 715 -26.92 26.80 -38.40
N HIS A 716 -25.89 26.27 -39.04
CA HIS A 716 -25.67 24.82 -39.11
C HIS A 716 -25.37 24.23 -37.73
N LEU A 717 -24.52 24.90 -36.94
CA LEU A 717 -24.17 24.44 -35.59
C LEU A 717 -25.35 24.53 -34.61
N MET A 718 -26.13 25.62 -34.65
CA MET A 718 -27.32 25.74 -33.80
C MET A 718 -28.36 24.66 -34.11
N ARG A 719 -28.48 24.20 -35.36
CA ARG A 719 -29.39 23.10 -35.73
C ARG A 719 -28.98 21.74 -35.18
N GLU A 720 -27.70 21.52 -34.94
CA GLU A 720 -27.16 20.30 -34.30
C GLU A 720 -27.18 20.40 -32.75
N GLY A 721 -27.76 21.45 -32.19
CA GLY A 721 -27.97 21.60 -30.74
C GLY A 721 -26.83 22.29 -29.98
N PHE A 722 -25.85 22.85 -30.69
CA PHE A 722 -24.77 23.64 -30.09
C PHE A 722 -25.23 25.06 -29.73
N GLU A 723 -24.68 25.62 -28.65
CA GLU A 723 -24.81 27.04 -28.33
C GLU A 723 -23.67 27.79 -29.03
N VAL A 724 -23.97 28.79 -29.86
CA VAL A 724 -22.99 29.38 -30.77
C VAL A 724 -22.97 30.89 -30.68
N THR A 725 -21.77 31.45 -30.50
CA THR A 725 -21.52 32.90 -30.52
C THR A 725 -20.63 33.22 -31.71
N GLY A 726 -21.06 34.15 -32.57
CA GLY A 726 -20.29 34.57 -33.75
C GLY A 726 -19.73 35.98 -33.59
N VAL A 727 -18.43 36.16 -33.84
CA VAL A 727 -17.74 37.46 -33.85
C VAL A 727 -16.98 37.69 -35.16
N SER A 728 -16.78 38.96 -35.53
CA SER A 728 -16.10 39.34 -36.79
C SER A 728 -14.61 39.62 -36.63
N GLU A 729 -14.14 39.89 -35.40
CA GLU A 729 -12.76 40.31 -35.11
C GLU A 729 -12.06 39.39 -34.10
N GLY A 730 -10.76 39.18 -34.27
CA GLY A 730 -9.95 38.35 -33.39
C GLY A 730 -9.77 38.95 -31.98
N LYS A 731 -9.68 40.28 -31.87
CA LYS A 731 -9.66 40.98 -30.57
C LYS A 731 -10.93 40.76 -29.75
N GLU A 732 -12.08 40.74 -30.41
CA GLU A 732 -13.37 40.46 -29.76
C GLU A 732 -13.44 39.00 -29.28
N ALA A 733 -12.90 38.06 -30.07
CA ALA A 733 -12.78 36.66 -29.68
C ALA A 733 -11.94 36.46 -28.40
N LEU A 734 -10.79 37.11 -28.30
CA LEU A 734 -9.94 37.05 -27.09
C LEU A 734 -10.66 37.63 -25.86
N LYS A 735 -11.43 38.70 -26.04
CA LYS A 735 -12.22 39.28 -24.95
C LYS A 735 -13.28 38.30 -24.44
N LEU A 736 -14.03 37.67 -25.35
CA LEU A 736 -15.06 36.69 -25.01
C LEU A 736 -14.49 35.44 -24.33
N LEU A 737 -13.30 34.98 -24.74
CA LEU A 737 -12.62 33.85 -24.12
C LEU A 737 -12.25 34.10 -22.65
N GLY A 738 -12.06 35.37 -22.25
CA GLY A 738 -11.84 35.75 -20.85
C GLY A 738 -13.13 35.95 -20.04
N GLU A 739 -14.28 36.19 -20.70
CA GLU A 739 -15.56 36.50 -20.05
C GLU A 739 -16.50 35.29 -19.97
N GLN A 740 -16.42 34.36 -20.92
CA GLN A 740 -17.34 33.23 -21.04
C GLN A 740 -16.61 31.89 -21.25
N PRO A 741 -17.14 30.77 -20.73
CA PRO A 741 -16.53 29.47 -20.96
C PRO A 741 -16.89 28.96 -22.35
N ILE A 742 -15.91 28.88 -23.24
CA ILE A 742 -16.05 28.34 -24.60
C ILE A 742 -15.46 26.93 -24.66
N ASP A 743 -16.13 26.02 -25.36
CA ASP A 743 -15.74 24.61 -25.45
C ASP A 743 -15.05 24.26 -26.78
N LEU A 744 -15.25 25.06 -27.83
CA LEU A 744 -14.62 24.93 -29.15
C LEU A 744 -14.53 26.29 -29.84
N VAL A 745 -13.41 26.58 -30.50
CA VAL A 745 -13.27 27.76 -31.37
C VAL A 745 -13.19 27.32 -32.82
N ILE A 746 -14.00 27.93 -33.67
CA ILE A 746 -13.94 27.79 -35.13
C ILE A 746 -13.46 29.11 -35.70
N LEU A 747 -12.33 29.07 -36.40
CA LEU A 747 -11.54 30.25 -36.72
C LEU A 747 -11.27 30.33 -38.22
N GLU A 748 -11.64 31.43 -38.86
CA GLU A 748 -11.19 31.77 -40.21
C GLU A 748 -9.73 32.24 -40.22
N TRP A 749 -9.00 31.89 -41.28
CA TRP A 749 -7.60 32.27 -41.48
C TRP A 749 -7.42 33.76 -41.74
N ALA A 750 -8.23 34.34 -42.62
CA ALA A 750 -8.19 35.77 -42.90
C ALA A 750 -9.20 36.49 -41.99
N LEU A 751 -8.75 37.23 -40.98
CA LEU A 751 -9.61 38.15 -40.22
C LEU A 751 -9.28 39.60 -40.57
N ALA A 752 -10.18 40.52 -40.23
CA ALA A 752 -10.02 41.94 -40.55
C ALA A 752 -8.90 42.63 -39.73
N ASP A 753 -8.61 42.13 -38.52
CA ASP A 753 -7.74 42.78 -37.54
C ASP A 753 -6.43 42.03 -37.26
N MET A 754 -6.36 40.73 -37.54
CA MET A 754 -5.15 39.88 -37.40
C MET A 754 -5.27 38.62 -38.27
N THR A 755 -4.23 37.79 -38.35
CA THR A 755 -4.34 36.48 -39.01
C THR A 755 -4.82 35.39 -38.05
N GLY A 756 -5.46 34.34 -38.59
CA GLY A 756 -5.95 33.21 -37.79
C GLY A 756 -4.85 32.47 -37.04
N ASP A 757 -3.64 32.38 -37.58
CA ASP A 757 -2.50 31.77 -36.87
C ASP A 757 -1.98 32.65 -35.72
N GLU A 758 -2.01 33.98 -35.87
CA GLU A 758 -1.69 34.93 -34.78
C GLU A 758 -2.70 34.83 -33.64
N LEU A 759 -4.00 34.74 -33.96
CA LEU A 759 -5.04 34.54 -32.95
C LEU A 759 -4.89 33.18 -32.26
N CYS A 760 -4.66 32.11 -33.02
CA CYS A 760 -4.45 30.77 -32.49
C CYS A 760 -3.27 30.73 -31.50
N ARG A 761 -2.12 31.32 -31.85
CA ARG A 761 -0.97 31.42 -30.94
C ARG A 761 -1.28 32.23 -29.69
N SER A 762 -2.12 33.27 -29.81
CA SER A 762 -2.53 34.08 -28.68
C SER A 762 -3.41 33.29 -27.71
N ILE A 763 -4.38 32.52 -28.22
CA ILE A 763 -5.22 31.62 -27.41
C ILE A 763 -4.37 30.54 -26.72
N ARG A 764 -3.34 30.02 -27.39
CA ARG A 764 -2.45 28.98 -26.86
C ARG A 764 -1.53 29.43 -25.72
N LYS A 765 -1.44 30.73 -25.44
CA LYS A 765 -0.74 31.23 -24.23
C LYS A 765 -1.51 30.91 -22.96
N GLU A 766 -2.83 30.76 -23.04
CA GLU A 766 -3.71 30.57 -21.87
C GLU A 766 -4.38 29.18 -21.86
N PHE A 767 -4.68 28.60 -23.02
CA PHE A 767 -5.40 27.33 -23.14
C PHE A 767 -4.59 26.27 -23.89
N THR A 768 -4.44 25.09 -23.29
CA THR A 768 -3.81 23.95 -23.95
C THR A 768 -4.67 23.35 -25.07
N LEU A 769 -4.07 22.49 -25.91
CA LEU A 769 -4.75 21.79 -27.02
C LEU A 769 -5.98 20.98 -26.59
N THR A 770 -5.95 20.43 -25.38
CA THR A 770 -7.05 19.63 -24.80
C THR A 770 -8.07 20.47 -24.05
N GLU A 771 -7.69 21.68 -23.62
CA GLU A 771 -8.57 22.59 -22.90
C GLU A 771 -9.43 23.45 -23.83
N LEU A 772 -8.92 23.86 -24.97
CA LEU A 772 -9.70 24.60 -25.94
C LEU A 772 -9.33 24.17 -27.36
N PRO A 773 -10.08 23.21 -27.92
CA PRO A 773 -9.89 22.79 -29.29
C PRO A 773 -10.15 23.95 -30.26
N ILE A 774 -9.34 24.05 -31.31
CA ILE A 774 -9.47 25.08 -32.35
C ILE A 774 -9.55 24.38 -33.72
N LEU A 775 -10.64 24.61 -34.45
CA LEU A 775 -10.79 24.22 -35.86
C LEU A 775 -10.53 25.45 -36.73
N MET A 776 -9.49 25.40 -37.55
CA MET A 776 -9.15 26.48 -38.47
C MET A 776 -9.75 26.24 -39.85
N MET A 777 -10.32 27.26 -40.47
CA MET A 777 -10.88 27.21 -41.82
C MET A 777 -10.18 28.22 -42.72
N SER A 778 -10.00 27.88 -44.01
CA SER A 778 -9.33 28.75 -44.99
C SER A 778 -9.68 28.35 -46.42
N GLU A 779 -9.64 29.30 -47.37
CA GLU A 779 -9.81 29.03 -48.81
C GLU A 779 -8.54 28.49 -49.50
N GLU A 780 -7.38 28.57 -48.83
CA GLU A 780 -6.10 28.19 -49.43
C GLU A 780 -5.80 26.69 -49.28
N GLU A 781 -5.69 25.99 -50.42
CA GLU A 781 -5.33 24.58 -50.44
C GLU A 781 -3.81 24.40 -50.56
N GLY A 782 -3.15 23.85 -49.53
CA GLY A 782 -1.71 23.59 -49.57
C GLY A 782 -1.12 23.07 -48.27
N MET A 783 -0.08 22.21 -48.39
CA MET A 783 0.57 21.60 -47.22
C MET A 783 1.23 22.64 -46.30
N ARG A 784 1.72 23.75 -46.85
CA ARG A 784 2.33 24.84 -46.08
C ARG A 784 1.34 25.53 -45.13
N HIS A 785 0.10 25.76 -45.57
CA HIS A 785 -0.93 26.41 -44.75
C HIS A 785 -1.45 25.49 -43.64
N LYS A 786 -1.62 24.20 -43.95
CA LYS A 786 -1.89 23.16 -42.94
C LYS A 786 -0.79 23.10 -41.88
N THR A 787 0.47 23.05 -42.31
CA THR A 787 1.62 23.04 -41.39
C THR A 787 1.63 24.29 -40.50
N ASN A 788 1.36 25.47 -41.06
CA ASN A 788 1.31 26.71 -40.27
C ASN A 788 0.16 26.71 -39.25
N ALA A 789 -1.03 26.22 -39.61
CA ALA A 789 -2.16 26.09 -38.70
C ALA A 789 -1.85 25.16 -37.52
N PHE A 790 -1.32 23.96 -37.78
CA PHE A 790 -0.94 23.03 -36.72
C PHE A 790 0.23 23.55 -35.87
N THR A 791 1.21 24.21 -36.48
CA THR A 791 2.35 24.81 -35.74
C THR A 791 1.89 25.98 -34.87
N ALA A 792 0.84 26.71 -35.27
CA ALA A 792 0.21 27.74 -34.45
C ALA A 792 -0.63 27.16 -33.30
N GLY A 793 -0.91 25.86 -33.30
CA GLY A 793 -1.63 25.13 -32.26
C GLY A 793 -3.11 24.85 -32.58
N ALA A 794 -3.53 24.91 -33.85
CA ALA A 794 -4.86 24.44 -34.23
C ALA A 794 -4.96 22.92 -34.03
N ASN A 795 -6.12 22.44 -33.61
CA ASN A 795 -6.38 21.01 -33.44
C ASN A 795 -6.70 20.34 -34.77
N ASP A 796 -7.34 21.09 -35.66
CA ASP A 796 -7.68 20.62 -36.99
C ASP A 796 -7.79 21.79 -37.98
N TYR A 797 -7.78 21.46 -39.27
CA TYR A 797 -7.81 22.41 -40.37
C TYR A 797 -8.74 21.91 -41.50
N LEU A 798 -9.61 22.79 -42.00
CA LEU A 798 -10.59 22.51 -43.04
C LEU A 798 -10.52 23.53 -44.18
N VAL A 799 -10.51 23.06 -45.43
CA VAL A 799 -10.45 23.91 -46.62
C VAL A 799 -11.87 24.31 -47.05
N LYS A 800 -12.10 25.59 -47.34
CA LYS A 800 -13.36 26.13 -47.87
C LYS A 800 -13.31 26.20 -49.42
N PRO A 801 -14.40 25.89 -50.14
CA PRO A 801 -15.68 25.36 -49.65
C PRO A 801 -15.56 23.88 -49.22
N CYS A 802 -16.17 23.53 -48.08
CA CYS A 802 -16.18 22.18 -47.52
C CYS A 802 -17.57 21.54 -47.58
N ASP A 803 -17.62 20.21 -47.54
CA ASP A 803 -18.86 19.47 -47.39
C ASP A 803 -19.44 19.65 -45.98
N LYS A 804 -20.78 19.74 -45.89
CA LYS A 804 -21.49 19.96 -44.62
C LYS A 804 -21.26 18.80 -43.65
N GLU A 805 -21.29 17.55 -44.12
CA GLU A 805 -21.08 16.37 -43.26
C GLU A 805 -19.65 16.33 -42.72
N GLU A 806 -18.66 16.65 -43.57
CA GLU A 806 -17.26 16.71 -43.13
C GLU A 806 -17.04 17.77 -42.03
N PHE A 807 -17.59 18.98 -42.23
CA PHE A 807 -17.52 20.05 -41.23
C PHE A 807 -18.13 19.63 -39.89
N LEU A 808 -19.34 19.07 -39.91
CA LEU A 808 -20.04 18.66 -38.69
C LEU A 808 -19.33 17.51 -37.97
N LEU A 809 -18.80 16.52 -38.69
CA LEU A 809 -18.03 15.41 -38.09
C LEU A 809 -16.77 15.89 -37.37
N ARG A 810 -16.04 16.85 -37.95
CA ARG A 810 -14.84 17.42 -37.32
C ARG A 810 -15.19 18.21 -36.08
N VAL A 811 -16.26 19.02 -36.14
CA VAL A 811 -16.76 19.77 -34.99
C VAL A 811 -17.19 18.84 -33.85
N GLU A 812 -17.96 17.80 -34.15
CA GLU A 812 -18.42 16.82 -33.16
C GLU A 812 -17.26 16.09 -32.49
N THR A 813 -16.24 15.70 -33.26
CA THR A 813 -15.03 15.03 -32.75
C THR A 813 -14.28 15.92 -31.76
N LEU A 814 -14.07 17.19 -32.11
CA LEU A 814 -13.36 18.15 -31.26
C LEU A 814 -14.16 18.53 -30.01
N ALA A 815 -15.47 18.71 -30.15
CA ALA A 815 -16.38 18.96 -29.04
C ALA A 815 -16.40 17.78 -28.03
N ASN A 816 -16.40 16.55 -28.53
CA ASN A 816 -16.32 15.34 -27.71
C ASN A 816 -14.98 15.21 -26.97
N LEU A 817 -13.87 15.60 -27.60
CA LEU A 817 -12.53 15.58 -26.98
C LEU A 817 -12.48 16.47 -25.72
N ARG A 818 -13.06 17.67 -25.80
CA ARG A 818 -13.17 18.60 -24.66
C ARG A 818 -14.00 17.99 -23.52
N SER A 819 -15.17 17.44 -23.85
CA SER A 819 -16.06 16.79 -22.88
C SER A 819 -15.38 15.63 -22.14
N LEU A 820 -14.71 14.73 -22.88
CA LEU A 820 -14.01 13.56 -22.30
C LEU A 820 -12.85 13.97 -21.40
N THR A 821 -12.09 14.99 -21.78
CA THR A 821 -10.94 15.46 -20.97
C THR A 821 -11.42 16.05 -19.64
N GLN A 822 -12.51 16.80 -19.66
CA GLN A 822 -13.13 17.34 -18.46
C GLN A 822 -13.62 16.22 -17.52
N GLU A 823 -14.23 15.18 -18.08
CA GLU A 823 -14.74 14.03 -17.34
C GLU A 823 -13.61 13.21 -16.70
N ILE A 824 -12.55 12.90 -17.44
CA ILE A 824 -11.36 12.22 -16.92
C ILE A 824 -10.73 13.00 -15.77
N THR A 825 -10.61 14.31 -15.91
CA THR A 825 -10.00 15.16 -14.87
C THR A 825 -10.85 15.18 -13.59
N ASN A 826 -12.17 15.27 -13.73
CA ASN A 826 -13.10 15.22 -12.60
C ASN A 826 -13.09 13.85 -11.91
N VAL A 827 -13.04 12.76 -12.69
CA VAL A 827 -12.95 11.39 -12.17
C VAL A 827 -11.63 11.17 -11.45
N ASN A 828 -10.50 11.62 -12.01
CA ASN A 828 -9.19 11.53 -11.35
C ASN A 828 -9.17 12.29 -10.03
N TYR A 829 -9.70 13.51 -9.99
CA TYR A 829 -9.80 14.29 -8.76
C TYR A 829 -10.68 13.58 -7.71
N PHE A 830 -11.82 13.01 -8.13
CA PHE A 830 -12.71 12.26 -7.25
C PHE A 830 -12.05 10.97 -6.71
N LEU A 831 -11.34 10.23 -7.57
CA LEU A 831 -10.61 9.03 -7.20
C LEU A 831 -9.47 9.33 -6.23
N GLU A 832 -8.66 10.36 -6.48
CA GLU A 832 -7.58 10.77 -5.58
C GLU A 832 -8.12 11.18 -4.20
N ARG A 833 -9.23 11.91 -4.18
CA ARG A 833 -9.92 12.26 -2.93
C ARG A 833 -10.40 11.02 -2.18
N ASN A 834 -11.09 10.10 -2.85
CA ASN A 834 -11.59 8.87 -2.23
C ASN A 834 -10.46 7.96 -1.72
N ILE A 835 -9.37 7.84 -2.48
CA ILE A 835 -8.19 7.08 -2.04
C ILE A 835 -7.62 7.71 -0.76
N LYS A 836 -7.51 9.04 -0.72
CA LYS A 836 -6.97 9.74 0.46
C LYS A 836 -7.89 9.60 1.67
N GLU A 837 -9.19 9.79 1.51
CA GLU A 837 -10.19 9.62 2.58
C GLU A 837 -10.18 8.17 3.10
N ARG A 838 -10.15 7.19 2.20
CA ARG A 838 -10.13 5.77 2.58
C ARG A 838 -8.82 5.34 3.21
N THR A 839 -7.68 5.91 2.79
CA THR A 839 -6.37 5.64 3.41
C THR A 839 -6.31 6.21 4.81
N MET A 840 -6.78 7.44 5.03
CA MET A 840 -6.88 8.04 6.37
C MET A 840 -7.83 7.25 7.27
N ALA A 841 -8.99 6.84 6.76
CA ALA A 841 -9.91 5.99 7.51
C ALA A 841 -9.25 4.66 7.90
N LEU A 842 -8.50 4.04 6.98
CA LEU A 842 -7.79 2.79 7.23
C LEU A 842 -6.70 2.94 8.31
N GLU A 843 -5.93 4.03 8.26
CA GLU A 843 -4.92 4.35 9.27
C GLU A 843 -5.53 4.56 10.65
N ILE A 844 -6.64 5.31 10.73
CA ILE A 844 -7.39 5.51 11.99
C ILE A 844 -7.90 4.17 12.52
N THR A 845 -8.52 3.34 11.67
CA THR A 845 -8.99 2.02 12.10
C THR A 845 -7.86 1.09 12.52
N ASN A 846 -6.71 1.10 11.84
CA ASN A 846 -5.57 0.28 12.24
C ASN A 846 -4.98 0.73 13.57
N MET A 847 -4.90 2.05 13.80
CA MET A 847 -4.43 2.59 15.07
C MET A 847 -5.39 2.21 16.21
N ASN A 848 -6.70 2.31 15.98
CA ASN A 848 -7.72 1.87 16.93
C ASN A 848 -7.65 0.36 17.20
N LEU A 849 -7.43 -0.47 16.17
CA LEU A 849 -7.30 -1.92 16.33
C LEU A 849 -6.07 -2.31 17.16
N VAL A 850 -4.95 -1.59 17.01
CA VAL A 850 -3.76 -1.82 17.85
C VAL A 850 -4.07 -1.49 19.31
N THR A 851 -4.66 -0.33 19.58
CA THR A 851 -5.05 0.07 20.94
C THR A 851 -6.02 -0.93 21.58
N VAL A 852 -7.08 -1.32 20.84
CA VAL A 852 -8.06 -2.30 21.32
C VAL A 852 -7.42 -3.66 21.55
N ASN A 853 -6.47 -4.07 20.72
CA ASN A 853 -5.76 -5.35 20.90
C ASN A 853 -4.88 -5.34 22.15
N ASP A 854 -4.19 -4.23 22.44
CA ASP A 854 -3.39 -4.09 23.66
C ASP A 854 -4.28 -4.08 24.91
N GLU A 855 -5.43 -3.39 24.87
CA GLU A 855 -6.44 -3.41 25.94
C GLU A 855 -6.98 -4.84 26.18
N ILE A 856 -7.30 -5.58 25.11
CA ILE A 856 -7.75 -6.97 25.22
C ILE A 856 -6.68 -7.84 25.86
N GLN A 857 -5.41 -7.69 25.49
CA GLN A 857 -4.31 -8.47 26.07
C GLN A 857 -4.13 -8.19 27.57
N GLU A 858 -4.24 -6.94 28.00
CA GLU A 858 -4.21 -6.61 29.44
C GLU A 858 -5.41 -7.19 30.18
N ILE A 859 -6.61 -7.12 29.60
CA ILE A 859 -7.83 -7.72 30.17
C ILE A 859 -7.68 -9.24 30.29
N GLU A 860 -7.13 -9.91 29.28
CA GLU A 860 -6.90 -11.36 29.30
C GLU A 860 -5.87 -11.77 30.35
N LYS A 861 -4.78 -11.02 30.47
CA LYS A 861 -3.76 -11.25 31.50
C LYS A 861 -4.36 -11.11 32.90
N SER A 862 -5.07 -10.00 33.15
CA SER A 862 -5.78 -9.74 34.40
C SER A 862 -6.81 -10.83 34.71
N ARG A 863 -7.57 -11.30 33.70
CA ARG A 863 -8.54 -12.39 33.85
C ARG A 863 -7.86 -13.70 34.26
N ASN A 864 -6.75 -14.06 33.63
CA ASN A 864 -6.06 -15.31 33.91
C ASN A 864 -5.42 -15.31 35.30
N GLU A 865 -4.84 -14.18 35.73
CA GLU A 865 -4.32 -13.99 37.09
C GLU A 865 -5.42 -14.07 38.16
N MET A 866 -6.59 -13.47 37.88
CA MET A 866 -7.77 -13.56 38.74
C MET A 866 -8.27 -15.01 38.88
N LEU A 867 -8.42 -15.74 37.77
CA LEU A 867 -8.87 -17.14 37.80
C LEU A 867 -7.91 -18.05 38.56
N SER A 868 -6.60 -17.86 38.38
CA SER A 868 -5.56 -18.59 39.12
C SER A 868 -5.68 -18.35 40.63
N THR A 869 -5.84 -17.09 41.04
CA THR A 869 -5.97 -16.68 42.45
C THR A 869 -7.26 -17.22 43.09
N ILE A 870 -8.38 -17.16 42.36
CA ILE A 870 -9.67 -17.74 42.78
C ILE A 870 -9.55 -19.23 43.02
N SER A 871 -8.94 -19.95 42.07
CA SER A 871 -8.77 -21.39 42.17
C SER A 871 -7.93 -21.77 43.39
N HIS A 872 -6.95 -20.94 43.76
CA HIS A 872 -6.13 -21.14 44.96
C HIS A 872 -6.90 -20.86 46.27
N GLU A 873 -7.64 -19.76 46.33
CA GLU A 873 -8.40 -19.32 47.51
C GLU A 873 -9.63 -20.20 47.79
N LEU A 874 -10.29 -20.74 46.76
CA LEU A 874 -11.39 -21.72 46.91
C LEU A 874 -10.86 -23.14 47.14
N GLY A 875 -9.76 -23.52 46.50
CA GLY A 875 -9.18 -24.86 46.61
C GLY A 875 -8.71 -25.19 48.04
N THR A 876 -8.19 -24.20 48.76
CA THR A 876 -7.67 -24.35 50.12
C THR A 876 -8.74 -24.78 51.15
N PRO A 877 -9.89 -24.07 51.32
CA PRO A 877 -10.95 -24.49 52.24
C PRO A 877 -11.62 -25.79 51.79
N ILE A 878 -11.80 -26.03 50.49
CA ILE A 878 -12.36 -27.29 49.96
C ILE A 878 -11.49 -28.48 50.35
N THR A 879 -10.17 -28.37 50.17
CA THR A 879 -9.21 -29.44 50.50
C THR A 879 -9.23 -29.74 52.00
N LEU A 880 -9.32 -28.70 52.84
CA LEU A 880 -9.39 -28.85 54.29
C LEU A 880 -10.73 -29.48 54.74
N ILE A 881 -11.87 -29.03 54.22
CA ILE A 881 -13.18 -29.65 54.48
C ILE A 881 -13.16 -31.12 54.07
N HIS A 882 -12.62 -31.44 52.89
CA HIS A 882 -12.46 -32.81 52.42
C HIS A 882 -11.58 -33.65 53.37
N SER A 883 -10.45 -33.09 53.82
CA SER A 883 -9.56 -33.78 54.77
C SER A 883 -10.22 -34.04 56.13
N TYR A 884 -11.06 -33.12 56.62
CA TYR A 884 -11.78 -33.30 57.88
C TYR A 884 -12.91 -34.31 57.75
N ILE A 885 -13.69 -34.27 56.67
CA ILE A 885 -14.72 -35.26 56.38
C ILE A 885 -14.10 -36.66 56.25
N GLN A 886 -12.95 -36.76 55.58
CA GLN A 886 -12.22 -38.02 55.45
C GLN A 886 -11.70 -38.54 56.80
N ALA A 887 -11.17 -37.66 57.66
CA ALA A 887 -10.71 -38.03 59.00
C ALA A 887 -11.86 -38.53 59.91
N VAL A 888 -13.06 -37.96 59.77
CA VAL A 888 -14.28 -38.45 60.45
C VAL A 888 -14.70 -39.81 59.88
N LYS A 889 -14.71 -39.95 58.54
CA LYS A 889 -15.04 -41.21 57.85
C LYS A 889 -14.10 -42.36 58.20
N GLU A 890 -12.82 -42.07 58.43
CA GLU A 890 -11.79 -43.04 58.86
C GLU A 890 -11.79 -43.30 60.38
N SER A 891 -12.75 -42.73 61.13
CA SER A 891 -12.86 -42.84 62.59
C SER A 891 -11.63 -42.34 63.36
N LEU A 892 -10.82 -41.46 62.75
CA LEU A 892 -9.68 -40.81 63.40
C LEU A 892 -10.15 -39.69 64.35
N ILE A 893 -11.38 -39.21 64.18
CA ILE A 893 -12.01 -38.13 64.94
C ILE A 893 -13.46 -38.52 65.26
N ASP A 894 -13.93 -38.24 66.49
CA ASP A 894 -15.30 -38.54 66.94
C ASP A 894 -16.35 -37.68 66.22
N GLU A 895 -17.35 -38.34 65.61
CA GLU A 895 -18.48 -37.73 64.87
C GLU A 895 -19.27 -36.71 65.70
N LYS A 896 -19.24 -36.81 67.04
CA LYS A 896 -19.99 -35.92 67.94
C LYS A 896 -19.20 -34.74 68.48
N ASN A 897 -17.95 -34.55 68.06
CA ASN A 897 -17.12 -33.48 68.60
C ASN A 897 -17.56 -32.11 68.02
N PRO A 898 -18.18 -31.24 68.84
CA PRO A 898 -18.79 -30.01 68.35
C PRO A 898 -17.75 -29.06 67.75
N ARG A 899 -16.50 -29.13 68.20
CA ARG A 899 -15.41 -28.27 67.74
C ARG A 899 -15.00 -28.53 66.29
N TYR A 900 -15.22 -29.74 65.77
CA TYR A 900 -14.93 -30.08 64.37
C TYR A 900 -16.09 -29.74 63.44
N LEU A 901 -17.34 -29.95 63.89
CA LEU A 901 -18.53 -29.46 63.19
C LEU A 901 -18.49 -27.94 63.06
N ASP A 902 -18.08 -27.22 64.12
CA ASP A 902 -17.86 -25.77 64.08
C ASP A 902 -16.73 -25.38 63.11
N MET A 903 -15.63 -26.15 63.04
CA MET A 903 -14.57 -25.89 62.05
C MET A 903 -15.07 -26.08 60.62
N ILE A 904 -15.80 -27.15 60.32
CA ILE A 904 -16.36 -27.40 58.98
C ILE A 904 -17.39 -26.31 58.64
N HIS A 905 -18.28 -25.96 59.57
CA HIS A 905 -19.27 -24.92 59.40
C HIS A 905 -18.63 -23.55 59.14
N ASN A 906 -17.62 -23.16 59.91
CA ASN A 906 -16.88 -21.93 59.69
C ASN A 906 -16.13 -21.90 58.35
N LYS A 907 -15.65 -23.06 57.85
CA LYS A 907 -15.03 -23.14 56.51
C LYS A 907 -16.06 -23.13 55.38
N LEU A 908 -17.25 -23.68 55.58
CA LEU A 908 -18.38 -23.58 54.65
C LEU A 908 -18.88 -22.14 54.54
N LEU A 909 -19.07 -21.45 55.67
CA LEU A 909 -19.45 -20.03 55.70
C LEU A 909 -18.41 -19.15 54.99
N LEU A 910 -17.12 -19.44 55.17
CA LEU A 910 -16.06 -18.74 54.45
C LEU A 910 -16.12 -19.00 52.93
N LEU A 911 -16.44 -20.22 52.52
CA LEU A 911 -16.56 -20.61 51.12
C LEU A 911 -17.79 -19.98 50.46
N GLU A 912 -18.92 -19.98 51.16
CA GLU A 912 -20.17 -19.31 50.76
C GLU A 912 -19.94 -17.81 50.55
N ARG A 913 -19.32 -17.14 51.52
CA ARG A 913 -18.93 -15.72 51.41
C ARG A 913 -17.99 -15.47 50.24
N LEU A 914 -16.97 -16.31 50.03
CA LEU A 914 -16.05 -16.19 48.89
C LEU A 914 -16.78 -16.38 47.55
N THR A 915 -17.73 -17.31 47.47
CA THR A 915 -18.52 -17.52 46.25
C THR A 915 -19.49 -16.38 45.96
N GLU A 916 -20.08 -15.76 46.98
CA GLU A 916 -20.87 -14.54 46.83
C GLU A 916 -20.01 -13.36 46.37
N ASP A 917 -18.89 -13.09 47.04
CA ASP A 917 -17.93 -12.03 46.67
C ASP A 917 -17.50 -12.18 45.19
N LEU A 918 -17.30 -13.42 44.72
CA LEU A 918 -16.91 -13.70 43.33
C LEU A 918 -18.06 -13.56 42.32
N THR A 919 -19.26 -13.95 42.72
CA THR A 919 -20.45 -13.80 41.88
C THR A 919 -20.78 -12.32 41.69
N GLU A 920 -20.62 -11.50 42.73
CA GLU A 920 -20.76 -10.04 42.64
C GLU A 920 -19.69 -9.41 41.74
N LEU A 921 -18.43 -9.82 41.87
CA LEU A 921 -17.35 -9.34 41.01
C LEU A 921 -17.56 -9.72 39.53
N SER A 922 -18.11 -10.91 39.26
CA SER A 922 -18.47 -11.35 37.91
C SER A 922 -19.62 -10.53 37.32
N LYS A 923 -20.64 -10.19 38.12
CA LYS A 923 -21.75 -9.32 37.67
C LYS A 923 -21.24 -7.92 37.33
N TYR A 924 -20.32 -7.39 38.12
CA TYR A 924 -19.69 -6.09 37.88
C TYR A 924 -18.93 -6.02 36.54
N LYS A 925 -18.03 -6.99 36.27
CA LYS A 925 -17.24 -7.00 35.00
C LYS A 925 -18.08 -7.14 33.74
N SER A 926 -19.31 -7.66 33.84
CA SER A 926 -20.24 -7.80 32.72
C SER A 926 -21.11 -6.56 32.45
N GLY A 927 -20.99 -5.50 33.26
CA GLY A 927 -21.84 -4.30 33.18
C GLY A 927 -23.29 -4.51 33.62
N ASN A 928 -23.64 -5.71 34.12
CA ASN A 928 -25.01 -6.11 34.46
C ASN A 928 -25.33 -5.91 35.95
N MET A 929 -24.63 -5.02 36.67
CA MET A 929 -24.98 -4.73 38.05
C MET A 929 -26.25 -3.88 38.09
N THR A 930 -27.36 -4.52 38.48
CA THR A 930 -28.64 -3.85 38.67
C THR A 930 -28.67 -3.24 40.06
N LEU A 931 -28.38 -1.95 40.15
CA LEU A 931 -28.55 -1.16 41.38
C LEU A 931 -30.01 -0.77 41.54
N ARG A 932 -30.52 -0.88 42.77
CA ARG A 932 -31.87 -0.45 43.14
C ARG A 932 -31.76 0.82 43.95
N PHE A 933 -31.76 1.95 43.25
CA PHE A 933 -31.73 3.25 43.92
C PHE A 933 -33.06 3.53 44.63
N GLU A 934 -32.95 3.88 45.91
CA GLU A 934 -34.05 4.35 46.75
C GLU A 934 -33.73 5.77 47.24
N GLU A 935 -34.75 6.62 47.29
CA GLU A 935 -34.64 7.96 47.86
C GLU A 935 -34.84 7.90 49.38
N VAL A 936 -33.78 8.19 50.13
CA VAL A 936 -33.77 8.08 51.60
C VAL A 936 -33.36 9.41 52.21
N LYS A 937 -34.06 9.82 53.28
CA LYS A 937 -33.67 11.01 54.06
C LYS A 937 -32.35 10.79 54.76
N LEU A 938 -31.42 11.73 54.60
CA LEU A 938 -30.07 11.64 55.16
C LEU A 938 -30.08 11.42 56.68
N SER A 939 -30.90 12.17 57.42
CA SER A 939 -30.98 12.07 58.89
C SER A 939 -31.50 10.72 59.38
N GLN A 940 -32.42 10.09 58.63
CA GLN A 940 -32.96 8.77 58.97
C GLN A 940 -31.95 7.67 58.69
N TRP A 941 -31.28 7.75 57.53
CA TRP A 941 -30.29 6.76 57.12
C TRP A 941 -29.05 6.79 58.01
N LEU A 942 -28.50 7.98 58.31
CA LEU A 942 -27.35 8.12 59.22
C LEU A 942 -27.64 7.57 60.62
N ASN A 943 -28.83 7.84 61.17
CA ASN A 943 -29.21 7.28 62.48
C ASN A 943 -29.29 5.75 62.43
N ARG A 944 -29.85 5.17 61.36
CA ARG A 944 -29.90 3.71 61.18
C ARG A 944 -28.51 3.11 61.11
N LEU A 945 -27.64 3.69 60.28
CA LEU A 945 -26.26 3.27 60.08
C LEU A 945 -25.45 3.31 61.37
N THR A 946 -25.45 4.44 62.08
CA THR A 946 -24.71 4.59 63.34
C THR A 946 -25.23 3.63 64.41
N THR A 947 -26.54 3.43 64.53
CA THR A 947 -27.12 2.49 65.51
C THR A 947 -26.72 1.04 65.20
N GLY A 948 -26.70 0.66 63.92
CA GLY A 948 -26.24 -0.67 63.50
C GLY A 948 -24.76 -0.90 63.82
N MET A 949 -23.90 0.06 63.46
CA MET A 949 -22.47 -0.03 63.74
C MET A 949 -22.15 -0.02 65.24
N GLU A 950 -22.88 0.76 66.05
CA GLU A 950 -22.72 0.77 67.51
C GLU A 950 -22.99 -0.61 68.11
N SER A 951 -24.06 -1.28 67.67
CA SER A 951 -24.41 -2.63 68.09
C SER A 951 -23.28 -3.62 67.77
N ASP A 952 -22.77 -3.59 66.54
CA ASP A 952 -21.73 -4.52 66.08
C ASP A 952 -20.37 -4.28 66.77
N VAL A 953 -19.99 -3.01 66.96
CA VAL A 953 -18.71 -2.65 67.61
C VAL A 953 -18.74 -2.96 69.10
N THR A 954 -19.82 -2.64 69.80
CA THR A 954 -19.93 -2.90 71.24
C THR A 954 -20.02 -4.39 71.55
N GLN A 955 -20.70 -5.18 70.71
CA GLN A 955 -20.72 -6.65 70.82
C GLN A 955 -19.31 -7.25 70.64
N SER A 956 -18.43 -6.59 69.89
CA SER A 956 -17.04 -6.99 69.69
C SER A 956 -16.09 -6.63 70.86
N GLY A 957 -16.59 -5.92 71.89
CA GLY A 957 -15.83 -5.51 73.08
C GLY A 957 -15.13 -4.15 72.97
N ARG A 958 -15.30 -3.42 71.86
CA ARG A 958 -14.62 -2.13 71.58
C ARG A 958 -15.50 -0.93 71.96
N LYS A 959 -14.87 0.23 72.21
CA LYS A 959 -15.61 1.48 72.44
C LYS A 959 -16.01 2.11 71.11
N PHE A 960 -17.28 2.48 70.99
CA PHE A 960 -17.81 3.20 69.84
C PHE A 960 -18.14 4.64 70.23
N GLU A 961 -17.67 5.61 69.45
CA GLU A 961 -18.06 7.01 69.60
C GLU A 961 -18.57 7.56 68.27
N HIS A 962 -19.63 8.35 68.34
CA HIS A 962 -20.18 9.03 67.17
C HIS A 962 -20.23 10.54 67.42
N SER A 963 -19.68 11.32 66.48
CA SER A 963 -19.76 12.78 66.54
C SER A 963 -20.35 13.32 65.23
N LEU A 964 -21.56 13.88 65.32
CA LEU A 964 -22.13 14.72 64.27
C LEU A 964 -21.58 16.14 64.44
N ARG A 965 -20.70 16.58 63.54
CA ARG A 965 -20.21 17.96 63.54
C ARG A 965 -21.01 18.77 62.52
N GLY A 966 -21.88 19.63 63.07
CA GLY A 966 -22.60 20.65 62.32
C GLY A 966 -24.07 20.29 62.12
N ARG A 967 -24.90 20.43 63.15
CA ARG A 967 -26.36 20.49 62.97
C ARG A 967 -26.68 21.67 62.06
N ASN A 968 -26.86 21.41 60.77
CA ASN A 968 -27.50 22.37 59.89
C ASN A 968 -29.01 22.06 59.95
N PRO A 969 -29.91 23.03 60.25
CA PRO A 969 -31.35 22.79 60.30
C PRO A 969 -31.99 22.33 58.97
N LEU A 970 -31.17 22.10 57.93
CA LEU A 970 -31.51 21.59 56.61
C LEU A 970 -31.18 20.08 56.43
N GLU A 971 -30.58 19.39 57.41
CA GLU A 971 -30.29 17.94 57.35
C GLU A 971 -31.52 17.06 57.10
N ASP A 972 -32.72 17.54 57.46
CA ASP A 972 -33.99 16.86 57.20
C ASP A 972 -34.56 17.09 55.78
N GLN A 973 -33.92 17.97 55.00
CA GLN A 973 -34.31 18.28 53.61
C GLN A 973 -33.46 17.50 52.60
N PHE A 974 -32.23 17.10 52.93
CA PHE A 974 -31.39 16.36 52.00
C PHE A 974 -31.82 14.90 51.82
N ILE A 975 -31.90 14.49 50.55
CA ILE A 975 -32.24 13.15 50.10
C ILE A 975 -30.99 12.51 49.46
N LEU A 976 -30.73 11.27 49.85
CA LEU A 976 -29.76 10.38 49.23
C LEU A 976 -30.49 9.49 48.23
N SER A 977 -30.02 9.43 46.99
CA SER A 977 -30.42 8.39 46.04
C SER A 977 -29.37 7.29 46.08
N ILE A 978 -29.66 6.23 46.84
CA ILE A 978 -28.70 5.14 47.08
C ILE A 978 -29.37 3.76 47.03
N ASP A 979 -28.61 2.75 46.64
CA ASP A 979 -28.95 1.35 46.93
C ASP A 979 -28.55 1.04 48.37
N VAL A 980 -29.57 1.05 49.25
CA VAL A 980 -29.43 0.90 50.69
C VAL A 980 -28.65 -0.36 51.07
N ASP A 981 -28.99 -1.50 50.49
CA ASP A 981 -28.37 -2.78 50.85
C ASP A 981 -26.89 -2.80 50.44
N ARG A 982 -26.58 -2.19 49.29
CA ARG A 982 -25.21 -2.11 48.77
C ARG A 982 -24.35 -1.14 49.55
N ILE A 983 -24.89 0.01 49.94
CA ILE A 983 -24.15 0.96 50.77
C ILE A 983 -23.95 0.39 52.18
N ASP A 984 -24.93 -0.28 52.78
CA ASP A 984 -24.77 -0.93 54.09
C ASP A 984 -23.66 -2.03 54.03
N GLN A 985 -23.49 -2.70 52.89
CA GLN A 985 -22.37 -3.62 52.62
C GLN A 985 -21.00 -2.91 52.62
N VAL A 986 -20.90 -1.70 52.05
CA VAL A 986 -19.67 -0.87 52.08
C VAL A 986 -19.26 -0.59 53.53
N PHE A 987 -20.18 -0.08 54.33
CA PHE A 987 -19.91 0.27 55.73
C PHE A 987 -19.60 -0.96 56.56
N SER A 988 -20.27 -2.08 56.30
CA SER A 988 -19.94 -3.37 56.93
C SER A 988 -18.51 -3.80 56.63
N ASN A 989 -18.06 -3.69 55.37
CA ASN A 989 -16.69 -4.06 54.99
C ASN A 989 -15.62 -3.17 55.61
N VAL A 990 -15.87 -1.85 55.68
CA VAL A 990 -14.96 -0.89 56.34
C VAL A 990 -14.94 -1.11 57.85
N LEU A 991 -16.10 -1.33 58.47
CA LEU A 991 -16.24 -1.58 59.91
C LEU A 991 -15.53 -2.87 60.33
N TRP A 992 -15.72 -3.96 59.59
CA TRP A 992 -15.06 -5.23 59.91
C TRP A 992 -13.54 -5.13 59.83
N ASN A 993 -13.01 -4.31 58.92
CA ASN A 993 -11.57 -4.01 58.89
C ASN A 993 -11.13 -3.20 60.12
N ALA A 994 -11.88 -2.16 60.50
CA ALA A 994 -11.58 -1.38 61.70
C ALA A 994 -11.62 -2.25 62.97
N VAL A 995 -12.64 -3.09 63.12
CA VAL A 995 -12.79 -4.04 64.24
C VAL A 995 -11.64 -5.04 64.25
N LYS A 996 -11.27 -5.61 63.10
CA LYS A 996 -10.20 -6.61 62.98
C LYS A 996 -8.84 -6.09 63.45
N HIS A 997 -8.53 -4.83 63.14
CA HIS A 997 -7.21 -4.25 63.39
C HIS A 997 -7.11 -3.40 64.67
N THR A 998 -8.21 -3.31 65.41
CA THR A 998 -8.32 -2.57 66.68
C THR A 998 -8.39 -3.53 67.88
N SER A 999 -7.67 -3.24 68.96
CA SER A 999 -7.65 -4.07 70.18
C SER A 999 -9.04 -4.18 70.84
N SER A 1000 -9.38 -5.36 71.36
CA SER A 1000 -10.66 -5.61 72.05
C SER A 1000 -10.71 -5.11 73.51
N GLU A 1001 -9.59 -4.71 74.10
CA GLU A 1001 -9.55 -4.24 75.51
C GLU A 1001 -9.61 -2.70 75.60
N ASP A 1002 -8.83 -2.00 74.77
CA ASP A 1002 -8.67 -0.54 74.84
C ASP A 1002 -9.02 0.20 73.53
N GLY A 1003 -9.39 -0.55 72.50
CA GLY A 1003 -9.56 -0.02 71.15
C GLY A 1003 -10.86 0.75 70.96
N LYS A 1004 -10.77 1.82 70.17
CA LYS A 1004 -11.87 2.75 69.90
C LYS A 1004 -12.10 2.87 68.40
N ILE A 1005 -13.36 2.84 68.00
CA ILE A 1005 -13.81 3.14 66.63
C ILE A 1005 -14.73 4.36 66.70
N THR A 1006 -14.46 5.35 65.86
CA THR A 1006 -15.20 6.61 65.82
C THR A 1006 -15.81 6.80 64.45
N ILE A 1007 -17.09 7.16 64.38
CA ILE A 1007 -17.72 7.63 63.15
C ILE A 1007 -18.08 9.11 63.25
N SER A 1008 -17.77 9.88 62.21
CA SER A 1008 -18.13 11.29 62.12
C SER A 1008 -18.61 11.64 60.73
N THR A 1009 -19.63 12.49 60.65
CA THR A 1009 -20.23 12.90 59.39
C THR A 1009 -20.13 14.41 59.23
N GLU A 1010 -19.79 14.85 58.02
CA GLU A 1010 -19.71 16.25 57.60
C GLU A 1010 -20.54 16.41 56.31
N VAL A 1011 -21.36 17.46 56.21
CA VAL A 1011 -22.22 17.74 55.04
C VAL A 1011 -21.78 19.06 54.41
N TYR A 1012 -21.52 19.03 53.11
CA TYR A 1012 -21.08 20.17 52.32
C TYR A 1012 -22.14 20.53 51.27
N ALA A 1013 -22.40 21.83 51.11
CA ALA A 1013 -23.22 22.32 50.00
C ALA A 1013 -22.34 22.52 48.76
N SER A 1014 -22.92 22.36 47.57
CA SER A 1014 -22.21 22.50 46.30
C SER A 1014 -21.43 23.84 46.20
N GLY A 1015 -20.16 23.78 45.83
CA GLY A 1015 -19.28 24.94 45.65
C GLY A 1015 -18.65 25.53 46.93
N THR A 1016 -18.70 24.84 48.07
CA THR A 1016 -18.03 25.28 49.32
C THR A 1016 -16.59 24.77 49.45
N GLU A 1017 -15.69 25.56 50.06
CA GLU A 1017 -14.30 25.13 50.35
C GLU A 1017 -14.31 23.92 51.30
N GLY A 1018 -13.95 22.75 50.75
CA GLY A 1018 -13.96 21.47 51.48
C GLY A 1018 -14.73 20.34 50.77
N ALA A 1019 -15.48 20.64 49.71
CA ALA A 1019 -16.13 19.63 48.88
C ALA A 1019 -15.11 18.82 48.06
N VAL A 1020 -15.30 17.50 47.98
CA VAL A 1020 -14.40 16.55 47.30
C VAL A 1020 -14.94 16.16 45.92
N LEU A 1021 -16.26 16.07 45.74
CA LEU A 1021 -16.89 15.73 44.46
C LEU A 1021 -17.08 16.99 43.58
N ASP A 1022 -16.52 16.95 42.36
CA ASP A 1022 -16.62 18.03 41.36
C ASP A 1022 -17.78 17.74 40.38
N LEU A 1023 -19.03 17.87 40.84
CA LEU A 1023 -20.22 17.49 40.08
C LEU A 1023 -21.20 18.67 39.91
N GLU A 1024 -21.40 19.13 38.67
CA GLU A 1024 -22.39 20.18 38.31
C GLU A 1024 -23.86 19.73 38.53
N GLU A 1025 -24.12 18.43 38.69
CA GLU A 1025 -25.47 17.84 38.76
C GLU A 1025 -26.07 17.75 40.18
N PHE A 1026 -25.28 17.95 41.26
CA PHE A 1026 -25.74 17.70 42.64
C PHE A 1026 -25.65 18.95 43.53
N GLU A 1027 -26.55 19.04 44.51
CA GLU A 1027 -26.72 20.24 45.35
C GLU A 1027 -25.83 20.21 46.61
N GLY A 1028 -25.22 19.07 46.93
CA GLY A 1028 -24.24 18.91 48.01
C GLY A 1028 -23.66 17.50 48.07
N GLU A 1029 -22.88 17.23 49.12
CA GLU A 1029 -22.31 15.91 49.41
C GLU A 1029 -22.26 15.65 50.92
N VAL A 1030 -22.26 14.37 51.30
CA VAL A 1030 -22.01 13.91 52.66
C VAL A 1030 -20.70 13.14 52.71
N ILE A 1031 -19.79 13.53 53.60
CA ILE A 1031 -18.55 12.83 53.90
C ILE A 1031 -18.69 12.12 55.24
N ILE A 1032 -18.58 10.80 55.22
CA ILE A 1032 -18.61 9.94 56.40
C ILE A 1032 -17.20 9.42 56.65
N LYS A 1033 -16.70 9.62 57.87
CA LYS A 1033 -15.36 9.23 58.31
C LYS A 1033 -15.48 8.11 59.34
N VAL A 1034 -14.82 6.99 59.09
CA VAL A 1034 -14.72 5.85 60.01
C VAL A 1034 -13.27 5.73 60.46
N ALA A 1035 -12.99 6.07 61.70
CA ALA A 1035 -11.66 6.10 62.29
C ALA A 1035 -11.46 4.98 63.31
N ASP A 1036 -10.32 4.31 63.28
CA ASP A 1036 -9.91 3.26 64.20
C ASP A 1036 -8.63 3.64 64.95
N THR A 1037 -8.40 3.12 66.16
CA THR A 1037 -7.16 3.32 66.93
C THR A 1037 -6.22 2.11 66.87
N GLY A 1038 -6.26 1.36 65.76
CA GLY A 1038 -5.54 0.11 65.55
C GLY A 1038 -4.09 0.29 65.14
N SER A 1039 -3.53 -0.74 64.50
CA SER A 1039 -2.10 -0.79 64.13
C SER A 1039 -1.70 0.22 63.04
N GLY A 1040 -2.65 0.83 62.34
CA GLY A 1040 -2.42 1.65 61.16
C GLY A 1040 -1.89 0.84 59.96
N ILE A 1041 -1.80 1.52 58.81
CA ILE A 1041 -1.39 1.01 57.50
C ILE A 1041 -0.11 1.74 57.08
N ASP A 1042 0.84 1.00 56.51
CA ASP A 1042 2.11 1.55 56.02
C ASP A 1042 1.88 2.48 54.81
N GLN A 1043 2.66 3.58 54.72
CA GLN A 1043 2.54 4.55 53.62
C GLN A 1043 2.88 3.94 52.25
N GLU A 1044 3.75 2.93 52.21
CA GLU A 1044 4.05 2.20 50.96
C GLU A 1044 2.88 1.33 50.49
N VAL A 1045 2.00 0.93 51.42
CA VAL A 1045 0.89 0.00 51.19
C VAL A 1045 -0.43 0.75 50.97
N LEU A 1046 -0.60 1.93 51.58
CA LEU A 1046 -1.82 2.74 51.54
C LEU A 1046 -2.41 2.94 50.14
N PRO A 1047 -1.62 3.17 49.05
CA PRO A 1047 -2.16 3.32 47.70
C PRO A 1047 -2.85 2.05 47.15
N HIS A 1048 -2.48 0.87 47.67
CA HIS A 1048 -2.87 -0.44 47.13
C HIS A 1048 -3.98 -1.13 47.93
N ILE A 1049 -4.47 -0.54 49.02
CA ILE A 1049 -5.44 -1.20 49.92
C ILE A 1049 -6.82 -1.47 49.28
N PHE A 1050 -7.13 -0.73 48.22
CA PHE A 1050 -8.34 -0.93 47.42
C PHE A 1050 -8.09 -1.78 46.17
N ASP A 1051 -6.86 -2.24 45.95
CA ASP A 1051 -6.53 -3.15 44.86
C ASP A 1051 -7.13 -4.53 45.13
N ARG A 1052 -7.57 -5.19 44.06
CA ARG A 1052 -8.23 -6.50 44.14
C ARG A 1052 -7.27 -7.55 44.68
N PHE A 1053 -7.72 -8.34 45.66
CA PHE A 1053 -6.95 -9.40 46.31
C PHE A 1053 -5.72 -8.93 47.11
N PHE A 1054 -5.59 -7.63 47.35
CA PHE A 1054 -4.48 -7.10 48.13
C PHE A 1054 -4.54 -7.58 49.60
N LYS A 1055 -3.42 -8.10 50.13
CA LYS A 1055 -3.29 -8.61 51.50
C LYS A 1055 -1.94 -8.21 52.10
N MET A 1056 -1.92 -7.81 53.38
CA MET A 1056 -0.68 -7.56 54.13
C MET A 1056 -0.11 -8.87 54.71
N GLU A 1057 1.17 -9.17 54.46
CA GLU A 1057 1.83 -10.43 54.84
C GLU A 1057 1.95 -10.69 56.37
N LYS A 1058 1.78 -9.68 57.23
CA LYS A 1058 2.19 -9.75 58.66
C LYS A 1058 1.15 -10.23 59.69
N SER A 1059 -0.02 -10.75 59.31
CA SER A 1059 -1.03 -11.19 60.30
C SER A 1059 -1.29 -12.70 60.27
N GLU A 1060 -0.47 -13.47 61.00
CA GLU A 1060 -0.56 -14.95 61.10
C GLU A 1060 -1.86 -15.46 61.77
N HIS A 1061 -2.78 -14.60 62.21
CA HIS A 1061 -3.98 -15.01 62.93
C HIS A 1061 -5.34 -14.71 62.27
N TYR A 1062 -5.44 -13.97 61.14
CA TYR A 1062 -6.74 -13.74 60.50
C TYR A 1062 -6.69 -13.58 58.97
N LYS A 1063 -7.18 -14.60 58.24
CA LYS A 1063 -7.26 -14.67 56.77
C LYS A 1063 -8.53 -13.98 56.22
N GLY A 1064 -8.38 -12.86 55.51
CA GLY A 1064 -9.45 -12.24 54.70
C GLY A 1064 -9.22 -12.44 53.20
N SER A 1065 -10.24 -12.24 52.36
CA SER A 1065 -10.19 -12.44 50.91
C SER A 1065 -9.42 -11.36 50.14
N GLY A 1066 -9.25 -10.16 50.72
CA GLY A 1066 -8.68 -9.01 50.02
C GLY A 1066 -9.63 -8.38 48.98
N LEU A 1067 -10.92 -8.78 48.99
CA LEU A 1067 -11.93 -8.29 48.06
C LEU A 1067 -12.87 -7.23 48.65
N GLY A 1068 -13.06 -7.22 49.98
CA GLY A 1068 -14.08 -6.36 50.62
C GLY A 1068 -13.89 -4.85 50.40
N LEU A 1069 -12.65 -4.34 50.49
CA LEU A 1069 -12.37 -2.92 50.22
C LEU A 1069 -12.43 -2.58 48.73
N ALA A 1070 -11.99 -3.51 47.86
CA ALA A 1070 -12.12 -3.33 46.42
C ALA A 1070 -13.60 -3.26 45.99
N ILE A 1071 -14.46 -4.13 46.53
CA ILE A 1071 -15.91 -4.09 46.31
C ILE A 1071 -16.52 -2.80 46.85
N ALA A 1072 -16.09 -2.36 48.05
CA ALA A 1072 -16.52 -1.09 48.62
C ALA A 1072 -16.23 0.11 47.70
N LYS A 1073 -15.05 0.15 47.08
CA LYS A 1073 -14.68 1.19 46.13
C LYS A 1073 -15.55 1.19 44.88
N GLU A 1074 -15.81 0.01 44.30
CA GLU A 1074 -16.64 -0.10 43.09
C GLU A 1074 -18.11 0.27 43.35
N ILE A 1075 -18.66 -0.10 44.51
CA ILE A 1075 -20.02 0.28 44.90
C ILE A 1075 -20.12 1.80 45.04
N ILE A 1076 -19.19 2.45 45.75
CA ILE A 1076 -19.20 3.90 45.96
C ILE A 1076 -19.04 4.66 44.63
N LEU A 1077 -18.14 4.22 43.74
CA LEU A 1077 -18.00 4.80 42.41
C LEU A 1077 -19.28 4.66 41.57
N SER A 1078 -19.98 3.53 41.68
CA SER A 1078 -21.26 3.31 40.98
C SER A 1078 -22.39 4.20 41.50
N HIS A 1079 -22.24 4.77 42.70
CA HIS A 1079 -23.13 5.76 43.30
C HIS A 1079 -22.66 7.22 43.04
N LYS A 1080 -21.72 7.42 42.11
CA LYS A 1080 -21.06 8.71 41.82
C LYS A 1080 -20.38 9.34 43.07
N GLY A 1081 -19.94 8.52 44.02
CA GLY A 1081 -19.22 8.93 45.22
C GLY A 1081 -17.72 8.60 45.16
N GLU A 1082 -17.00 8.93 46.23
CA GLU A 1082 -15.56 8.65 46.36
C GLU A 1082 -15.23 8.00 47.71
N ILE A 1083 -14.25 7.08 47.75
CA ILE A 1083 -13.75 6.47 48.99
C ILE A 1083 -12.22 6.43 49.00
N TRP A 1084 -11.63 6.85 50.11
CA TRP A 1084 -10.18 6.83 50.33
C TRP A 1084 -9.85 6.57 51.80
N ALA A 1085 -8.56 6.42 52.11
CA ALA A 1085 -8.11 6.22 53.48
C ALA A 1085 -6.83 7.01 53.78
N GLU A 1086 -6.71 7.45 55.03
CA GLU A 1086 -5.50 8.01 55.62
C GLU A 1086 -5.09 7.14 56.80
N SER A 1087 -3.80 6.90 56.99
CA SER A 1087 -3.34 6.12 58.12
C SER A 1087 -1.93 6.47 58.55
N GLU A 1088 -1.67 6.39 59.85
CA GLU A 1088 -0.34 6.48 60.43
C GLU A 1088 -0.03 5.19 61.19
N PRO A 1089 1.10 4.50 60.90
CA PRO A 1089 1.49 3.29 61.61
C PRO A 1089 1.53 3.50 63.13
N GLY A 1090 0.83 2.64 63.87
CA GLY A 1090 0.73 2.66 65.33
C GLY A 1090 -0.27 3.66 65.94
N LYS A 1091 -0.95 4.46 65.11
CA LYS A 1091 -1.99 5.42 65.56
C LYS A 1091 -3.39 5.13 65.02
N GLY A 1092 -3.52 4.22 64.04
CA GLY A 1092 -4.78 3.79 63.46
C GLY A 1092 -5.03 4.32 62.05
N SER A 1093 -6.23 4.08 61.52
CA SER A 1093 -6.60 4.44 60.14
C SER A 1093 -7.94 5.19 60.13
N VAL A 1094 -8.12 6.03 59.12
CA VAL A 1094 -9.36 6.77 58.87
C VAL A 1094 -9.79 6.50 57.43
N PHE A 1095 -10.97 5.92 57.26
CA PHE A 1095 -11.61 5.73 55.97
C PHE A 1095 -12.64 6.83 55.74
N TYR A 1096 -12.60 7.44 54.57
CA TYR A 1096 -13.49 8.52 54.16
C TYR A 1096 -14.38 8.04 53.02
N ILE A 1097 -15.68 8.30 53.10
CA ILE A 1097 -16.68 7.96 52.09
C ILE A 1097 -17.50 9.21 51.78
N ALA A 1098 -17.42 9.70 50.55
CA ALA A 1098 -18.20 10.82 50.03
C ALA A 1098 -19.35 10.32 49.15
N LEU A 1099 -20.57 10.78 49.41
CA LEU A 1099 -21.76 10.47 48.62
C LEU A 1099 -22.51 11.76 48.21
N PRO A 1100 -23.04 11.83 46.97
CA PRO A 1100 -23.76 13.01 46.50
C PRO A 1100 -25.14 13.15 47.16
N LEU A 1101 -25.58 14.39 47.37
CA LEU A 1101 -26.89 14.75 47.94
C LEU A 1101 -27.75 15.52 46.94
N SER A 1102 -29.07 15.33 47.06
CA SER A 1102 -30.10 16.09 46.36
C SER A 1102 -31.08 16.72 47.36
N PHE A 1103 -31.81 17.75 46.95
CA PHE A 1103 -32.72 18.55 47.80
C PHE A 1103 -34.18 18.09 47.76
#